data_AF-A0ABD2AD87-F1
#
_entry.id   AF-A0ABD2AD87-F1
#
_cell.length_a   1.000
_cell.length_b   1.000
_cell.length_c   1.000
_cell.angle_alpha   90.00
_cell.angle_beta   90.00
_cell.angle_gamma   90.00
#
_symmetry.space_group_name_H-M   'P 1'
#
loop_
_entity.id
_entity.type
_entity.pdbx_description
1 polymer ?
#
loop_
_entity_poly.entity_id
_entity_poly.type
_entity_poly.pdbx_seq_one_letter_code
_entity_poly.pdbx_strand_id
1 'polypeptide(L)'
;MLLGNVERVCLLLTAIYVLLGKGVDAETFTLGYITGSKRRPGDGEYERPGVRISGAITLAVEEVNAGELGRQGHKLDFLVAETYGDEETSILMTADLWKKNVSAYIGPQETCIHEGKMAAAFNLPMISYFCTHHETSDKNKFPTFARTRPPDTQISKSVVSVLKAFNWTKVTFMYMNSSLVDFSKMSTIGTTILSSLENNGITVNFLRCWKDPYYLMKNVKNPFDEIVKETYRETRIYVILGNHDEHMGLLMALDKRKLLEKGEYWVVGINFDQYDEQKPDKYLRGLYQDRIKDYSVLKAYRNYFSIVASAPIDFDNFTKLINDYRQKPPFNFTNPLLMLRVNGLVQIVPETAYLYDAVHLYEMTLLRALKENRDPRNGREMVTALHGVHYRSAMGYMVYMDENGDAEGNYTLIALDNQTNKGYGLYPIAYFVGKEEGSNLPKLRLKREISWVGDGPPISEPYCGYHGEKCKSYTIEIIGGIAGGLLLIIIVVLLVPYRNWKYEQELDSLLWKVNYKDIQIKEAKDENGTSNEISVKCNSKTSTTQPIVRTSQVSLSSNPDADFRYSMIYTQIGVYKGRIFAIKKIRKKSIEITREMKKELKIMRDLRHDNLNAFIGACTDPPNICIVVDYCARGSLKDILENEDIKLDNMFMASLVGDIIRGMIYLHESVIKYHGSLSTSNCLVDSRWVVKLSDFGLREFKRDAECEPSDVMKKYHGLLYRAPELLRSTGLDEPSARDFQRGDVYSFAIVLYELQGRHGPFGITQSSAPEILKKIITRDTTNPPYRPPLEQLENTFDFVRDCLLECWAEDPENRPDFKIVRNKLRPLRKGM
;
A
#
# COMPACT_ATOMS: atom_id res chain seq x y z
N MET A 1 64.31 59.23 68.90
CA MET A 1 65.29 59.04 67.81
C MET A 1 65.21 57.66 67.13
N LEU A 2 64.23 56.79 67.45
CA LEU A 2 64.11 55.43 66.89
C LEU A 2 62.94 55.25 65.89
N LEU A 3 61.99 56.18 65.78
CA LEU A 3 60.85 56.08 64.85
C LEU A 3 61.14 56.64 63.45
N GLY A 4 62.04 57.62 63.30
CA GLY A 4 62.38 58.21 62.00
C GLY A 4 63.26 57.35 61.08
N ASN A 5 63.90 56.30 61.62
CA ASN A 5 64.71 55.37 60.82
C ASN A 5 63.87 54.24 60.22
N VAL A 6 62.71 53.90 60.79
CA VAL A 6 61.86 52.82 60.26
C VAL A 6 61.11 53.28 59.01
N GLU A 7 60.60 54.51 58.98
CA GLU A 7 59.97 55.08 57.78
C GLU A 7 60.94 55.24 56.61
N ARG A 8 62.18 55.70 56.88
CA ARG A 8 63.20 55.83 55.84
C ARG A 8 63.66 54.47 55.31
N VAL A 9 63.77 53.46 56.17
CA VAL A 9 64.12 52.09 55.75
C VAL A 9 62.95 51.42 55.03
N CYS A 10 61.70 51.65 55.44
CA CYS A 10 60.53 51.17 54.70
C CYS A 10 60.37 51.86 53.34
N LEU A 11 60.64 53.17 53.23
CA LEU A 11 60.66 53.89 51.96
C LEU A 11 61.82 53.44 51.06
N LEU A 12 63.00 53.17 51.64
CA LEU A 12 64.12 52.62 50.88
C LEU A 12 63.84 51.18 50.43
N LEU A 13 63.25 50.35 51.28
CA LEU A 13 62.87 48.97 50.95
C LEU A 13 61.70 48.89 49.99
N THR A 14 60.73 49.80 50.04
CA THR A 14 59.66 49.90 49.02
C THR A 14 60.19 50.50 47.72
N ALA A 15 61.10 51.47 47.74
CA ALA A 15 61.78 51.95 46.55
C ALA A 15 62.67 50.85 45.94
N ILE A 16 63.39 50.07 46.76
CA ILE A 16 64.18 48.92 46.33
C ILE A 16 63.26 47.77 45.87
N TYR A 17 62.08 47.55 46.46
CA TYR A 17 61.11 46.54 46.02
C TYR A 17 60.36 46.95 44.74
N VAL A 18 60.18 48.25 44.51
CA VAL A 18 59.65 48.82 43.25
C VAL A 18 60.73 48.82 42.17
N LEU A 19 62.01 49.06 42.52
CA LEU A 19 63.16 48.98 41.61
C LEU A 19 63.62 47.53 41.33
N LEU A 20 63.39 46.60 42.27
CA LEU A 20 63.55 45.14 42.13
C LEU A 20 62.22 44.46 41.71
N GLY A 21 61.18 45.25 41.42
CA GLY A 21 59.94 44.75 40.87
C GLY A 21 60.25 44.14 39.51
N LYS A 22 60.39 42.80 39.48
CA LYS A 22 60.62 41.91 38.34
C LYS A 22 61.04 42.66 37.07
N GLY A 23 62.35 42.73 36.82
CA GLY A 23 62.83 42.97 35.46
C GLY A 23 62.12 41.97 34.56
N VAL A 24 61.24 42.47 33.69
CA VAL A 24 60.71 41.66 32.60
C VAL A 24 61.90 41.45 31.68
N ASP A 25 62.41 40.23 31.60
CA ASP A 25 63.48 39.90 30.66
C ASP A 25 62.97 40.22 29.26
N ALA A 26 63.48 41.32 28.70
CA ALA A 26 63.11 41.81 27.37
C ALA A 26 63.55 40.79 26.32
N GLU A 27 62.65 39.88 25.96
CA GLU A 27 62.88 38.82 24.99
C GLU A 27 62.51 39.25 23.57
N THR A 28 63.31 38.85 22.57
CA THR A 28 62.99 39.00 21.15
C THR A 28 62.51 37.67 20.58
N PHE A 29 61.29 37.63 20.07
CA PHE A 29 60.70 36.49 19.39
C PHE A 29 60.90 36.64 17.88
N THR A 30 61.42 35.60 17.22
CA THR A 30 61.78 35.66 15.79
C THR A 30 60.90 34.74 14.98
N LEU A 31 60.14 35.26 14.04
CA LEU A 31 59.31 34.50 13.12
C LEU A 31 60.12 34.00 11.92
N GLY A 32 59.89 32.77 11.49
CA GLY A 32 60.37 32.24 10.22
C GLY A 32 59.32 32.46 9.13
N TYR A 33 59.53 33.44 8.25
CA TYR A 33 58.65 33.73 7.13
C TYR A 33 59.08 32.95 5.89
N ILE A 34 58.29 31.93 5.52
CA ILE A 34 58.59 31.02 4.41
C ILE A 34 57.78 31.46 3.19
N THR A 35 58.46 32.06 2.20
CA THR A 35 57.84 32.78 1.07
C THR A 35 58.43 32.40 -0.28
N GLY A 36 57.66 32.68 -1.34
CA GLY A 36 58.05 32.53 -2.73
C GLY A 36 58.16 33.89 -3.45
N SER A 37 59.13 34.73 -3.05
CA SER A 37 59.33 36.07 -3.64
C SER A 37 60.43 36.15 -4.68
N LYS A 38 61.37 35.20 -4.69
CA LYS A 38 62.50 35.17 -5.62
C LYS A 38 62.39 34.05 -6.65
N ARG A 39 63.10 34.21 -7.76
CA ARG A 39 63.29 33.18 -8.80
C ARG A 39 64.65 32.52 -8.65
N ARG A 40 64.74 31.25 -9.05
CA ARG A 40 66.03 30.62 -9.27
C ARG A 40 66.71 31.24 -10.50
N PRO A 41 68.06 31.28 -10.54
CA PRO A 41 68.77 31.66 -11.76
C PRO A 41 68.30 30.80 -12.95
N GLY A 42 67.81 31.44 -14.02
CA GLY A 42 67.30 30.77 -15.23
C GLY A 42 65.79 30.50 -15.25
N ASP A 43 65.08 30.65 -14.12
CA ASP A 43 63.63 30.47 -14.06
C ASP A 43 62.91 31.80 -14.34
N GLY A 44 62.50 31.98 -15.60
CA GLY A 44 61.74 33.16 -16.04
C GLY A 44 60.23 33.04 -15.84
N GLU A 45 59.72 31.84 -15.56
CA GLU A 45 58.29 31.51 -15.62
C GLU A 45 57.62 31.62 -14.26
N TYR A 46 58.33 31.33 -13.16
CA TYR A 46 57.75 31.40 -11.81
C TYR A 46 57.21 32.80 -11.47
N GLU A 47 55.94 32.88 -11.05
CA GLU A 47 55.21 34.14 -10.91
C GLU A 47 55.65 35.00 -9.72
N ARG A 48 56.31 34.39 -8.71
CA ARG A 48 56.75 35.02 -7.46
C ARG A 48 55.57 35.64 -6.66
N PRO A 49 54.63 34.84 -6.17
CA PRO A 49 53.48 35.33 -5.41
C PRO A 49 53.87 36.19 -4.19
N GLY A 50 55.01 35.89 -3.55
CA GLY A 50 55.55 36.66 -2.42
C GLY A 50 55.76 38.15 -2.74
N VAL A 51 56.05 38.50 -4.00
CA VAL A 51 56.28 39.90 -4.40
C VAL A 51 55.06 40.78 -4.15
N ARG A 52 53.84 40.22 -4.20
CA ARG A 52 52.59 40.96 -4.01
C ARG A 52 52.19 41.10 -2.54
N ILE A 53 52.56 40.14 -1.70
CA ILE A 53 51.98 40.00 -0.35
C ILE A 53 52.95 40.35 0.79
N SER A 54 54.27 40.19 0.60
CA SER A 54 55.23 40.23 1.72
C SER A 54 55.32 41.57 2.46
N GLY A 55 54.78 42.67 1.92
CA GLY A 55 54.65 43.92 2.68
C GLY A 55 53.76 43.79 3.93
N ALA A 56 52.85 42.80 3.94
CA ALA A 56 51.92 42.55 5.04
C ALA A 56 52.60 42.12 6.33
N ILE A 57 53.61 41.24 6.25
CA ILE A 57 54.34 40.80 7.45
C ILE A 57 55.17 41.94 8.05
N THR A 58 55.79 42.79 7.22
CA THR A 58 56.52 43.96 7.71
C THR A 58 55.59 44.93 8.44
N LEU A 59 54.42 45.21 7.86
CA LEU A 59 53.40 46.04 8.50
C LEU A 59 52.93 45.44 9.83
N ALA A 60 52.55 44.16 9.85
CA ALA A 60 52.06 43.50 11.05
C ALA A 60 53.11 43.49 12.17
N VAL A 61 54.37 43.17 11.86
CA VAL A 61 55.44 43.16 12.87
C VAL A 61 55.71 44.57 13.43
N GLU A 62 55.64 45.62 12.61
CA GLU A 62 55.77 47.01 13.08
C GLU A 62 54.61 47.38 14.03
N GLU A 63 53.37 47.01 13.69
CA GLU A 63 52.20 47.27 14.53
C GLU A 63 52.23 46.49 15.85
N VAL A 64 52.62 45.21 15.83
CA VAL A 64 52.80 44.37 17.03
C VAL A 64 53.83 45.00 17.98
N ASN A 65 54.96 45.46 17.44
CA ASN A 65 56.01 46.10 18.22
C ASN A 65 55.60 47.47 18.78
N ALA A 66 54.74 48.21 18.09
CA ALA A 66 54.14 49.45 18.61
C ALA A 66 53.00 49.20 19.62
N GLY A 67 52.51 47.96 19.68
CA GLY A 67 51.38 47.52 20.49
C GLY A 67 51.72 47.07 21.90
N GLU A 68 50.93 46.12 22.41
CA GLU A 68 51.01 45.63 23.79
C GLU A 68 52.29 44.83 24.05
N LEU A 69 52.78 44.06 23.06
CA LEU A 69 54.01 43.28 23.18
C LEU A 69 55.22 44.20 23.46
N GLY A 70 55.32 45.30 22.71
CA GLY A 70 56.37 46.32 22.91
C GLY A 70 56.26 47.03 24.25
N ARG A 71 55.03 47.33 24.72
CA ARG A 71 54.81 47.94 26.05
C ARG A 71 55.27 47.05 27.20
N GLN A 72 55.23 45.73 27.01
CA GLN A 72 55.74 44.75 27.97
C GLN A 72 57.27 44.55 27.87
N GLY A 73 57.96 45.28 26.98
CA GLY A 73 59.41 45.22 26.81
C GLY A 73 59.89 44.12 25.86
N HIS A 74 58.99 43.38 25.24
CA HIS A 74 59.32 42.33 24.27
C HIS A 74 59.35 42.89 22.83
N LYS A 75 60.03 42.17 21.93
CA LYS A 75 60.09 42.54 20.51
C LYS A 75 59.78 41.33 19.62
N LEU A 76 59.09 41.58 18.51
CA LEU A 76 58.88 40.63 17.42
C LEU A 76 59.78 41.00 16.24
N ASP A 77 60.48 40.02 15.68
CA ASP A 77 61.28 40.15 14.46
C ASP A 77 61.00 38.98 13.51
N PHE A 78 61.48 39.03 12.27
CA PHE A 78 61.31 37.92 11.32
C PHE A 78 62.48 37.70 10.38
N LEU A 79 62.68 36.45 9.99
CA LEU A 79 63.66 36.00 9.01
C LEU A 79 62.95 35.50 7.76
N VAL A 80 63.38 35.99 6.60
CA VAL A 80 62.83 35.58 5.30
C VAL A 80 63.56 34.32 4.81
N ALA A 81 62.79 33.29 4.46
CA ALA A 81 63.27 32.07 3.84
C ALA A 81 62.54 31.85 2.50
N GLU A 82 63.31 31.69 1.42
CA GLU A 82 62.80 31.66 0.06
C GLU A 82 62.65 30.22 -0.45
N THR A 83 61.44 29.84 -0.89
CA THR A 83 61.12 28.50 -1.39
C THR A 83 61.37 28.34 -2.88
N TYR A 84 61.29 29.44 -3.65
CA TYR A 84 61.31 29.44 -5.12
C TYR A 84 60.23 28.55 -5.76
N GLY A 85 59.14 28.28 -5.05
CA GLY A 85 58.07 27.38 -5.51
C GLY A 85 58.42 25.89 -5.52
N ASP A 86 59.53 25.49 -4.88
CA ASP A 86 60.04 24.12 -4.86
C ASP A 86 59.89 23.48 -3.47
N GLU A 87 59.28 22.29 -3.42
CA GLU A 87 58.96 21.60 -2.17
C GLU A 87 60.21 21.16 -1.40
N GLU A 88 61.21 20.60 -2.10
CA GLU A 88 62.47 20.18 -1.47
C GLU A 88 63.19 21.37 -0.82
N THR A 89 63.18 22.52 -1.49
CA THR A 89 63.75 23.75 -0.95
C THR A 89 62.95 24.26 0.24
N SER A 90 61.62 24.22 0.18
CA SER A 90 60.77 24.64 1.30
C SER A 90 61.03 23.82 2.57
N ILE A 91 61.19 22.50 2.43
CA ILE A 91 61.60 21.59 3.52
C ILE A 91 62.97 21.98 4.09
N LEU A 92 63.96 22.20 3.21
CA LEU A 92 65.32 22.60 3.61
C LEU A 92 65.31 23.94 4.37
N MET A 93 64.57 24.92 3.88
CA MET A 93 64.44 26.24 4.48
C MET A 93 63.73 26.19 5.84
N THR A 94 62.73 25.32 5.98
CA THR A 94 62.05 25.08 7.25
C THR A 94 63.02 24.53 8.31
N ALA A 95 63.90 23.59 7.92
CA ALA A 95 64.96 23.08 8.80
C ALA A 95 66.03 24.12 9.13
N ASP A 96 66.41 24.98 8.18
CA ASP A 96 67.38 26.06 8.41
C ASP A 96 66.87 27.10 9.41
N LEU A 97 65.59 27.49 9.28
CA LEU A 97 64.94 28.37 10.25
C LEU A 97 64.90 27.76 11.66
N TRP A 98 64.64 26.46 11.79
CA TRP A 98 64.71 25.78 13.09
C TRP A 98 66.10 25.91 13.74
N LYS A 99 67.17 25.70 12.96
CA LYS A 99 68.56 25.88 13.43
C LYS A 99 68.87 27.30 13.90
N LYS A 100 68.14 28.30 13.38
CA LYS A 100 68.24 29.71 13.76
C LYS A 100 67.38 30.07 14.97
N ASN A 101 66.77 29.09 15.65
CA ASN A 101 65.98 29.24 16.86
C ASN A 101 64.79 30.19 16.70
N VAL A 102 64.06 30.07 15.59
CA VAL A 102 62.80 30.80 15.38
C VAL A 102 61.74 30.37 16.40
N SER A 103 60.88 31.31 16.78
CA SER A 103 59.79 31.12 17.73
C SER A 103 58.52 30.56 17.07
N ALA A 104 58.34 30.77 15.77
CA ALA A 104 57.20 30.27 14.99
C ALA A 104 57.47 30.28 13.49
N TYR A 105 56.67 29.53 12.73
CA TYR A 105 56.64 29.58 11.28
C TYR A 105 55.40 30.32 10.76
N ILE A 106 55.61 31.24 9.82
CA ILE A 106 54.55 31.90 9.04
C ILE A 106 54.72 31.47 7.58
N GLY A 107 53.79 30.65 7.08
CA GLY A 107 53.89 29.98 5.77
C GLY A 107 53.81 28.46 5.87
N PRO A 108 54.23 27.70 4.83
CA PRO A 108 54.83 28.15 3.57
C PRO A 108 53.83 28.75 2.56
N GLN A 109 54.36 29.34 1.49
CA GLN A 109 53.60 29.96 0.40
C GLN A 109 53.06 28.97 -0.63
N GLU A 110 53.64 27.78 -0.81
CA GLU A 110 53.22 26.83 -1.86
C GLU A 110 52.84 25.47 -1.29
N THR A 111 53.74 24.88 -0.52
CA THR A 111 53.60 23.57 0.13
C THR A 111 53.24 23.75 1.60
N CYS A 112 52.84 22.68 2.29
CA CYS A 112 52.54 22.77 3.72
C CYS A 112 52.50 21.44 4.46
N ILE A 113 52.32 20.31 3.75
CA ILE A 113 52.14 19.01 4.39
C ILE A 113 53.44 18.55 5.06
N HIS A 114 54.58 18.67 4.39
CA HIS A 114 55.86 18.23 4.96
C HIS A 114 56.39 19.19 6.01
N GLU A 115 56.27 20.49 5.77
CA GLU A 115 56.69 21.55 6.68
C GLU A 115 55.83 21.56 7.95
N GLY A 116 54.52 21.31 7.82
CA GLY A 116 53.62 21.13 8.96
C GLY A 116 54.00 19.93 9.83
N LYS A 117 54.42 18.81 9.23
CA LYS A 117 54.95 17.65 9.97
C LYS A 117 56.25 17.97 10.68
N MET A 118 57.12 18.76 10.05
CA MET A 118 58.37 19.22 10.68
C MET A 118 58.09 20.15 11.87
N ALA A 119 57.18 21.11 11.70
CA ALA A 119 56.76 22.00 12.78
C ALA A 119 56.20 21.21 13.96
N ALA A 120 55.39 20.18 13.70
CA ALA A 120 54.89 19.27 14.72
C ALA A 120 56.02 18.50 15.43
N ALA A 121 57.00 18.00 14.68
CA ALA A 121 58.16 17.28 15.23
C ALA A 121 59.05 18.18 16.10
N PHE A 122 59.19 19.46 15.73
CA PHE A 122 59.95 20.45 16.49
C PHE A 122 59.16 21.12 17.62
N ASN A 123 57.87 20.80 17.76
CA ASN A 123 56.92 21.47 18.64
C ASN A 123 56.90 23.01 18.48
N LEU A 124 57.05 23.48 17.24
CA LEU A 124 56.95 24.91 16.90
C LEU A 124 55.58 25.21 16.29
N PRO A 125 54.95 26.35 16.66
CA PRO A 125 53.68 26.75 16.06
C PRO A 125 53.93 27.17 14.61
N MET A 126 53.07 26.70 13.71
CA MET A 126 53.04 27.08 12.31
C MET A 126 51.68 27.65 11.97
N ILE A 127 51.62 28.93 11.59
CA ILE A 127 50.41 29.59 11.12
C ILE A 127 50.54 29.83 9.61
N SER A 128 49.91 28.97 8.83
CA SER A 128 49.94 29.05 7.38
C SER A 128 48.90 30.06 6.87
N TYR A 129 49.30 30.94 5.97
CA TYR A 129 48.41 31.87 5.29
C TYR A 129 48.01 31.42 3.87
N PHE A 130 48.50 30.26 3.41
CA PHE A 130 48.30 29.80 2.04
C PHE A 130 47.76 28.37 1.89
N CYS A 131 48.08 27.45 2.80
CA CYS A 131 47.69 26.05 2.72
C CYS A 131 46.17 25.81 2.81
N THR A 132 45.58 25.19 1.77
CA THR A 132 44.15 24.79 1.76
C THR A 132 43.91 23.29 1.98
N HIS A 133 44.99 22.48 1.96
CA HIS A 133 44.91 21.02 2.06
C HIS A 133 44.14 20.55 3.29
N HIS A 134 43.26 19.57 3.12
CA HIS A 134 42.43 19.06 4.21
C HIS A 134 43.21 18.24 5.26
N GLU A 135 44.31 17.59 4.88
CA GLU A 135 45.09 16.71 5.77
C GLU A 135 45.66 17.43 7.00
N THR A 136 46.02 18.71 6.85
CA THR A 136 46.61 19.53 7.92
C THR A 136 45.62 19.88 9.03
N SER A 137 44.33 19.60 8.83
CA SER A 137 43.28 19.74 9.85
C SER A 137 43.33 18.60 10.90
N ASP A 138 43.95 17.47 10.60
CA ASP A 138 44.07 16.33 11.53
C ASP A 138 45.11 16.64 12.64
N LYS A 139 44.62 17.06 13.81
CA LYS A 139 45.47 17.44 14.96
C LYS A 139 46.22 16.28 15.62
N ASN A 140 45.91 15.04 15.27
CA ASN A 140 46.75 13.91 15.69
C ASN A 140 48.09 13.90 14.94
N LYS A 141 48.09 14.37 13.68
CA LYS A 141 49.29 14.44 12.82
C LYS A 141 49.91 15.84 12.83
N PHE A 142 49.09 16.88 12.95
CA PHE A 142 49.51 18.29 12.86
C PHE A 142 49.11 19.09 14.11
N PRO A 143 49.59 18.72 15.32
CA PRO A 143 49.17 19.34 16.59
C PRO A 143 49.60 20.80 16.76
N THR A 144 50.58 21.28 15.99
CA THR A 144 51.11 22.67 16.07
C THR A 144 50.81 23.50 14.83
N PHE A 145 49.89 23.04 13.98
CA PHE A 145 49.53 23.73 12.75
C PHE A 145 48.21 24.50 12.92
N ALA A 146 48.15 25.73 12.44
CA ALA A 146 46.95 26.53 12.28
C ALA A 146 46.98 27.26 10.94
N ARG A 147 45.86 27.80 10.48
CA ARG A 147 45.84 28.61 9.26
C ARG A 147 44.78 29.70 9.25
N THR A 148 45.12 30.81 8.60
CA THR A 148 44.25 31.97 8.39
C THR A 148 43.50 31.91 7.07
N ARG A 149 44.01 31.15 6.10
CA ARG A 149 43.28 30.83 4.87
C ARG A 149 42.33 29.66 5.14
N PRO A 150 41.03 29.79 4.83
CA PRO A 150 40.08 28.70 5.02
C PRO A 150 40.44 27.44 4.19
N PRO A 151 40.27 26.24 4.75
CA PRO A 151 40.42 25.01 3.98
C PRO A 151 39.38 24.86 2.88
N ASP A 152 39.73 23.99 1.93
CA ASP A 152 38.84 23.49 0.88
C ASP A 152 37.60 22.77 1.46
N THR A 153 37.64 22.32 2.72
CA THR A 153 36.48 21.72 3.39
C THR A 153 35.40 22.73 3.77
N GLN A 154 35.71 24.03 3.96
CA GLN A 154 34.73 25.02 4.43
C GLN A 154 33.70 25.38 3.34
N ILE A 155 34.11 25.41 2.07
CA ILE A 155 33.16 25.63 0.97
C ILE A 155 32.15 24.46 0.86
N SER A 156 32.57 23.23 1.18
CA SER A 156 31.67 22.07 1.14
C SER A 156 30.51 22.19 2.14
N LYS A 157 30.77 22.72 3.34
CA LYS A 157 29.71 23.00 4.33
C LYS A 157 28.72 24.04 3.81
N SER A 158 29.20 25.08 3.13
CA SER A 158 28.35 26.12 2.53
C SER A 158 27.46 25.56 1.42
N VAL A 159 28.00 24.66 0.59
CA VAL A 159 27.23 23.96 -0.45
C VAL A 159 26.10 23.13 0.16
N VAL A 160 26.41 22.29 1.15
CA VAL A 160 25.40 21.47 1.85
C VAL A 160 24.31 22.36 2.47
N SER A 161 24.69 23.48 3.09
CA SER A 161 23.76 24.40 3.75
C SER A 161 22.77 25.02 2.76
N VAL A 162 23.24 25.38 1.56
CA VAL A 162 22.37 25.88 0.49
C VAL A 162 21.40 24.81 0.00
N LEU A 163 21.89 23.59 -0.24
CA LEU A 163 21.03 22.50 -0.72
C LEU A 163 19.96 22.13 0.32
N LYS A 164 20.32 22.09 1.61
CA LYS A 164 19.36 21.86 2.70
C LYS A 164 18.35 22.99 2.85
N ALA A 165 18.79 24.26 2.72
CA ALA A 165 17.89 25.42 2.84
C ALA A 165 16.74 25.40 1.83
N PHE A 166 16.96 24.82 0.64
CA PHE A 166 15.94 24.68 -0.40
C PHE A 166 15.35 23.27 -0.52
N ASN A 167 15.62 22.38 0.45
CA ASN A 167 15.19 20.98 0.44
C ASN A 167 15.60 20.20 -0.83
N TRP A 168 16.76 20.51 -1.39
CA TRP A 168 17.32 19.85 -2.55
C TRP A 168 18.13 18.63 -2.15
N THR A 169 17.49 17.47 -2.19
CA THR A 169 18.05 16.20 -1.71
C THR A 169 18.63 15.30 -2.80
N LYS A 170 18.33 15.59 -4.08
CA LYS A 170 18.85 14.86 -5.25
C LYS A 170 19.51 15.83 -6.22
N VAL A 171 20.77 15.60 -6.55
CA VAL A 171 21.57 16.49 -7.39
C VAL A 171 22.41 15.72 -8.41
N THR A 172 22.76 16.37 -9.52
CA THR A 172 23.88 15.93 -10.35
C THR A 172 25.09 16.79 -10.00
N PHE A 173 26.17 16.14 -9.54
CA PHE A 173 27.39 16.84 -9.14
C PHE A 173 28.45 16.73 -10.23
N MET A 174 29.04 17.87 -10.57
CA MET A 174 29.98 18.00 -11.67
C MET A 174 31.21 18.78 -11.22
N TYR A 175 32.41 18.28 -11.53
CA TYR A 175 33.65 19.00 -11.24
C TYR A 175 34.75 18.70 -12.27
N MET A 176 35.72 19.61 -12.40
CA MET A 176 36.89 19.37 -13.25
C MET A 176 37.84 18.37 -12.58
N ASN A 177 38.14 17.27 -13.28
CA ASN A 177 39.11 16.28 -12.86
C ASN A 177 40.31 16.31 -13.82
N SER A 178 41.22 17.25 -13.55
CA SER A 178 42.45 17.44 -14.33
C SER A 178 43.66 16.95 -13.56
N SER A 179 44.62 16.34 -14.27
CA SER A 179 45.94 15.99 -13.73
C SER A 179 46.94 17.14 -13.85
N LEU A 180 46.57 18.26 -14.48
CA LEU A 180 47.41 19.46 -14.56
C LEU A 180 47.52 20.11 -13.18
N VAL A 181 48.73 20.49 -12.79
CA VAL A 181 49.04 21.01 -11.44
C VAL A 181 48.13 22.18 -11.06
N ASP A 182 47.92 23.13 -11.97
CA ASP A 182 47.08 24.32 -11.76
C ASP A 182 45.61 23.98 -11.49
N PHE A 183 45.13 22.86 -12.02
CA PHE A 183 43.73 22.45 -11.97
C PHE A 183 43.48 21.24 -11.05
N SER A 184 44.54 20.59 -10.55
CA SER A 184 44.48 19.46 -9.62
C SER A 184 43.79 19.81 -8.29
N LYS A 185 43.75 21.09 -7.91
CA LYS A 185 43.03 21.57 -6.73
C LYS A 185 41.53 21.30 -6.82
N MET A 186 40.94 21.44 -8.01
CA MET A 186 39.49 21.24 -8.21
C MET A 186 39.06 19.79 -8.01
N SER A 187 39.93 18.81 -8.30
CA SER A 187 39.61 17.40 -8.05
C SER A 187 39.55 17.09 -6.56
N THR A 188 40.49 17.64 -5.77
CA THR A 188 40.54 17.48 -4.31
C THR A 188 39.35 18.14 -3.61
N ILE A 189 38.97 19.34 -4.05
CA ILE A 189 37.76 20.02 -3.56
C ILE A 189 36.52 19.22 -3.96
N GLY A 190 36.48 18.71 -5.19
CA GLY A 190 35.37 17.91 -5.71
C GLY A 190 35.11 16.66 -4.86
N THR A 191 36.14 15.90 -4.52
CA THR A 191 36.01 14.71 -3.66
C THR A 191 35.58 15.06 -2.24
N THR A 192 36.06 16.20 -1.72
CA THR A 192 35.66 16.72 -0.40
C THR A 192 34.18 17.10 -0.38
N ILE A 193 33.69 17.79 -1.42
CA ILE A 193 32.27 18.13 -1.57
C ILE A 193 31.43 16.87 -1.70
N LEU A 194 31.82 15.93 -2.54
CA LEU A 194 31.11 14.66 -2.71
C LEU A 194 30.92 13.93 -1.37
N SER A 195 32.00 13.79 -0.60
CA SER A 195 31.96 13.16 0.73
C SER A 195 31.04 13.92 1.70
N SER A 196 31.05 15.26 1.63
CA SER A 196 30.21 16.12 2.48
C SER A 196 28.71 16.01 2.12
N LEU A 197 28.38 15.88 0.83
CA LEU A 197 27.01 15.66 0.35
C LEU A 197 26.45 14.33 0.84
N GLU A 198 27.21 13.25 0.68
CA GLU A 198 26.82 11.88 1.08
C GLU A 198 26.62 11.79 2.61
N ASN A 199 27.55 12.34 3.39
CA ASN A 199 27.46 12.38 4.85
C ASN A 199 26.25 13.18 5.37
N ASN A 200 25.66 14.03 4.53
CA ASN A 200 24.52 14.89 4.87
C ASN A 200 23.21 14.43 4.23
N GLY A 201 23.14 13.21 3.69
CA GLY A 201 21.92 12.63 3.14
C GLY A 201 21.48 13.22 1.80
N ILE A 202 22.37 13.90 1.07
CA ILE A 202 22.11 14.41 -0.28
C ILE A 202 22.58 13.34 -1.28
N THR A 203 21.65 12.84 -2.09
CA THR A 203 21.93 11.81 -3.09
C THR A 203 22.47 12.45 -4.37
N VAL A 204 23.64 11.99 -4.82
CA VAL A 204 24.21 12.37 -6.11
C VAL A 204 23.75 11.36 -7.17
N ASN A 205 22.79 11.74 -8.01
CA ASN A 205 22.24 10.86 -9.06
C ASN A 205 23.31 10.55 -10.11
N PHE A 206 24.07 11.58 -10.51
CA PHE A 206 25.16 11.44 -11.45
C PHE A 206 26.37 12.24 -10.98
N LEU A 207 27.52 11.58 -10.98
CA LEU A 207 28.82 12.21 -10.90
C LEU A 207 29.38 12.35 -12.33
N ARG A 208 29.74 13.58 -12.73
CA ARG A 208 30.29 13.85 -14.07
C ARG A 208 31.52 14.73 -13.96
N CYS A 209 32.52 14.45 -14.79
CA CYS A 209 33.78 15.17 -14.79
C CYS A 209 34.18 15.59 -16.20
N TRP A 210 34.95 16.66 -16.31
CA TRP A 210 35.67 17.05 -17.53
C TRP A 210 37.15 17.29 -17.21
N LYS A 211 38.03 17.21 -18.21
CA LYS A 211 39.49 17.23 -18.01
C LYS A 211 40.15 18.57 -18.30
N ASP A 212 39.64 19.27 -19.31
CA ASP A 212 40.24 20.50 -19.84
C ASP A 212 39.37 21.71 -19.51
N PRO A 213 39.94 22.86 -19.11
CA PRO A 213 39.18 24.08 -18.87
C PRO A 213 38.41 24.48 -20.13
N TYR A 214 37.16 24.89 -19.95
CA TYR A 214 36.27 25.21 -21.07
C TYR A 214 35.97 26.69 -21.14
N TYR A 215 36.24 27.27 -22.31
CA TYR A 215 35.90 28.65 -22.63
C TYR A 215 34.86 28.68 -23.74
N LEU A 216 33.84 29.53 -23.59
CA LEU A 216 32.79 29.69 -24.58
C LEU A 216 33.34 30.38 -25.85
N MET A 217 33.69 29.57 -26.86
CA MET A 217 34.24 30.01 -28.15
C MET A 217 33.41 29.50 -29.33
N LYS A 218 33.33 30.28 -30.43
CA LYS A 218 32.45 30.01 -31.57
C LYS A 218 32.68 28.68 -32.32
N ASN A 219 33.79 27.98 -32.09
CA ASN A 219 34.13 26.74 -32.80
C ASN A 219 34.54 25.59 -31.86
N VAL A 220 34.33 25.73 -30.54
CA VAL A 220 34.66 24.70 -29.57
C VAL A 220 33.38 23.99 -29.13
N LYS A 221 33.35 22.67 -29.27
CA LYS A 221 32.19 21.87 -28.82
C LYS A 221 32.03 22.01 -27.31
N ASN A 222 30.83 22.35 -26.88
CA ASN A 222 30.51 22.47 -25.46
C ASN A 222 30.49 21.05 -24.81
N PRO A 223 31.37 20.73 -23.85
CA PRO A 223 31.42 19.41 -23.22
C PRO A 223 30.15 19.11 -22.42
N PHE A 224 29.43 20.14 -21.95
CA PHE A 224 28.21 19.99 -21.17
C PHE A 224 27.00 19.55 -22.03
N ASP A 225 27.05 19.68 -23.36
CA ASP A 225 25.95 19.25 -24.25
C ASP A 225 25.66 17.75 -24.14
N GLU A 226 26.70 16.92 -24.05
CA GLU A 226 26.58 15.46 -23.90
C GLU A 226 26.18 15.09 -22.48
N ILE A 227 26.79 15.72 -21.48
CA ILE A 227 26.47 15.46 -20.08
C ILE A 227 24.99 15.78 -19.78
N VAL A 228 24.50 16.93 -20.24
CA VAL A 228 23.09 17.29 -20.09
C VAL A 228 22.19 16.31 -20.86
N LYS A 229 22.60 15.85 -22.06
CA LYS A 229 21.83 14.86 -22.84
C LYS A 229 21.56 13.58 -22.06
N GLU A 230 22.56 13.12 -21.32
CA GLU A 230 22.46 11.89 -20.52
C GLU A 230 21.68 12.09 -19.22
N THR A 231 21.84 13.23 -18.57
CA THR A 231 21.42 13.41 -17.17
C THR A 231 20.08 14.13 -16.98
N TYR A 232 19.59 14.90 -17.98
CA TYR A 232 18.46 15.83 -17.77
C TYR A 232 17.14 15.15 -17.33
N ARG A 233 16.89 13.90 -17.73
CA ARG A 233 15.65 13.19 -17.38
C ARG A 233 15.53 12.90 -15.89
N GLU A 234 16.67 12.66 -15.26
CA GLU A 234 16.81 12.25 -13.86
C GLU A 234 17.51 13.33 -13.02
N THR A 235 17.50 14.58 -13.49
CA THR A 235 18.11 15.71 -12.78
C THR A 235 17.16 16.91 -12.80
N ARG A 236 17.07 17.62 -11.67
CA ARG A 236 16.48 18.96 -11.61
C ARG A 236 17.49 19.98 -11.10
N ILE A 237 18.32 19.58 -10.15
CA ILE A 237 19.34 20.43 -9.54
C ILE A 237 20.72 19.97 -10.02
N TYR A 238 21.43 20.86 -10.71
CA TYR A 238 22.82 20.67 -11.11
C TYR A 238 23.73 21.44 -10.14
N VAL A 239 24.77 20.79 -9.65
CA VAL A 239 25.82 21.40 -8.83
C VAL A 239 27.12 21.30 -9.60
N ILE A 240 27.75 22.42 -9.90
CA ILE A 240 28.97 22.49 -10.71
C ILE A 240 30.09 23.20 -9.94
N LEU A 241 31.25 22.55 -9.84
CA LEU A 241 32.50 23.12 -9.35
C LEU A 241 33.43 23.38 -10.54
N GLY A 242 33.63 24.66 -10.87
CA GLY A 242 34.47 25.09 -11.97
C GLY A 242 34.66 26.61 -11.97
N ASN A 243 35.25 27.16 -13.04
CA ASN A 243 35.25 28.59 -13.22
C ASN A 243 33.89 29.05 -13.79
N HIS A 244 33.71 30.36 -13.81
CA HIS A 244 32.48 30.97 -14.31
C HIS A 244 32.21 30.67 -15.81
N ASP A 245 33.26 30.46 -16.62
CA ASP A 245 33.12 30.05 -18.02
C ASP A 245 32.49 28.66 -18.15
N GLU A 246 32.87 27.70 -17.30
CA GLU A 246 32.27 26.36 -17.26
C GLU A 246 30.81 26.41 -16.79
N HIS A 247 30.51 27.24 -15.79
CA HIS A 247 29.14 27.45 -15.31
C HIS A 247 28.25 27.99 -16.43
N MET A 248 28.75 28.96 -17.19
CA MET A 248 28.09 29.48 -18.38
C MET A 248 27.91 28.39 -19.44
N GLY A 249 28.94 27.56 -19.68
CA GLY A 249 28.85 26.42 -20.59
C GLY A 249 27.70 25.47 -20.25
N LEU A 250 27.54 25.10 -18.98
CA LEU A 250 26.44 24.26 -18.51
C LEU A 250 25.07 24.95 -18.70
N LEU A 251 24.96 26.23 -18.34
CA LEU A 251 23.71 27.00 -18.51
C LEU A 251 23.29 27.08 -19.98
N MET A 252 24.23 27.30 -20.90
CA MET A 252 23.96 27.33 -22.34
C MET A 252 23.54 25.95 -22.88
N ALA A 253 24.10 24.85 -22.35
CA ALA A 253 23.68 23.50 -22.72
C ALA A 253 22.24 23.18 -22.26
N LEU A 254 21.84 23.68 -21.09
CA LEU A 254 20.47 23.57 -20.57
C LEU A 254 19.47 24.44 -21.35
N ASP A 255 19.84 25.69 -21.66
CA ASP A 255 19.00 26.63 -22.42
C ASP A 255 18.79 26.17 -23.87
N LYS A 256 19.82 25.62 -24.52
CA LYS A 256 19.73 25.00 -25.86
C LYS A 256 18.67 23.90 -25.94
N ARG A 257 18.37 23.23 -24.83
CA ARG A 257 17.31 22.21 -24.71
C ARG A 257 15.99 22.76 -24.16
N LYS A 258 15.90 24.07 -23.93
CA LYS A 258 14.74 24.78 -23.36
C LYS A 258 14.33 24.28 -21.97
N LEU A 259 15.27 23.74 -21.20
CA LEU A 259 14.99 23.18 -19.86
C LEU A 259 14.75 24.28 -18.81
N LEU A 260 15.33 25.47 -19.02
CA LEU A 260 15.28 26.58 -18.07
C LEU A 260 14.00 27.44 -18.18
N GLU A 261 13.16 27.25 -19.20
CA GLU A 261 12.03 28.14 -19.49
C GLU A 261 10.91 28.09 -18.43
N LYS A 262 10.70 26.93 -17.83
CA LYS A 262 9.63 26.70 -16.85
C LYS A 262 10.07 26.87 -15.39
N GLY A 263 11.35 27.11 -15.14
CA GLY A 263 11.90 27.15 -13.78
C GLY A 263 11.96 25.79 -13.07
N GLU A 264 11.85 24.67 -13.80
CA GLU A 264 11.95 23.32 -13.22
C GLU A 264 13.40 22.90 -12.91
N TYR A 265 14.38 23.53 -13.56
CA TYR A 265 15.80 23.19 -13.41
C TYR A 265 16.56 24.34 -12.75
N TRP A 266 17.52 24.02 -11.90
CA TRP A 266 18.37 25.00 -11.23
C TRP A 266 19.83 24.60 -11.29
N VAL A 267 20.72 25.59 -11.41
CA VAL A 267 22.17 25.40 -11.38
C VAL A 267 22.77 26.10 -10.18
N VAL A 268 23.49 25.35 -9.36
CA VAL A 268 24.30 25.83 -8.25
C VAL A 268 25.77 25.81 -8.68
N GLY A 269 26.30 26.99 -8.98
CA GLY A 269 27.72 27.18 -9.25
C GLY A 269 28.54 27.24 -7.98
N ILE A 270 29.72 26.65 -7.98
CA ILE A 270 30.71 26.74 -6.90
C ILE A 270 31.96 27.30 -7.53
N ASN A 271 32.24 28.58 -7.27
CA ASN A 271 33.43 29.25 -7.78
C ASN A 271 34.46 29.39 -6.66
N PHE A 272 35.70 29.03 -6.96
CA PHE A 272 36.81 29.14 -6.03
C PHE A 272 37.37 30.57 -5.94
N ASP A 273 37.13 31.39 -6.97
CA ASP A 273 37.56 32.78 -7.00
C ASP A 273 36.80 33.63 -5.97
N GLN A 274 37.49 34.64 -5.43
CA GLN A 274 36.84 35.66 -4.63
C GLN A 274 35.87 36.48 -5.48
N TYR A 275 34.74 36.84 -4.87
CA TYR A 275 33.79 37.75 -5.50
C TYR A 275 34.40 39.12 -5.78
N ASP A 276 34.22 39.60 -7.00
CA ASP A 276 34.69 40.92 -7.45
C ASP A 276 33.50 41.89 -7.56
N GLU A 277 33.35 42.73 -6.55
CA GLU A 277 32.26 43.72 -6.48
C GLU A 277 32.41 44.86 -7.50
N GLN A 278 33.63 45.07 -8.05
CA GLN A 278 33.90 46.09 -9.06
C GLN A 278 33.46 45.63 -10.45
N LYS A 279 33.46 44.32 -10.71
CA LYS A 279 33.11 43.72 -12.02
C LYS A 279 32.06 42.61 -11.91
N PRO A 280 30.81 42.92 -11.48
CA PRO A 280 29.74 41.92 -11.35
C PRO A 280 29.26 41.36 -12.70
N ASP A 281 29.53 42.06 -13.80
CA ASP A 281 29.20 41.66 -15.18
C ASP A 281 30.15 40.58 -15.72
N LYS A 282 31.35 40.42 -15.14
CA LYS A 282 32.36 39.47 -15.65
C LYS A 282 31.84 38.03 -15.69
N TYR A 283 30.97 37.68 -14.74
CA TYR A 283 30.38 36.34 -14.64
C TYR A 283 29.34 36.07 -15.73
N LEU A 284 28.90 37.09 -16.47
CA LEU A 284 27.87 36.99 -17.52
C LEU A 284 28.46 37.08 -18.94
N ARG A 285 29.79 37.06 -19.08
CA ARG A 285 30.47 37.18 -20.38
C ARG A 285 31.65 36.22 -20.44
N GLY A 286 31.95 35.70 -21.64
CA GLY A 286 33.13 34.87 -21.84
C GLY A 286 34.43 35.68 -21.82
N LEU A 287 35.57 35.01 -21.60
CA LEU A 287 36.90 35.61 -21.45
C LEU A 287 37.27 36.71 -22.48
N TYR A 288 36.87 36.55 -23.75
CA TYR A 288 37.18 37.49 -24.84
C TYR A 288 36.01 38.43 -25.22
N GLN A 289 35.00 38.55 -24.38
CA GLN A 289 33.83 39.39 -24.64
C GLN A 289 33.82 40.61 -23.71
N ASP A 290 33.79 41.81 -24.30
CA ASP A 290 33.77 43.07 -23.52
C ASP A 290 32.38 43.45 -23.00
N ARG A 291 31.30 42.91 -23.60
CA ARG A 291 29.91 43.18 -23.22
C ARG A 291 29.04 41.95 -23.37
N ILE A 292 27.95 41.90 -22.62
CA ILE A 292 26.88 40.91 -22.78
C ILE A 292 26.22 41.13 -24.14
N LYS A 293 26.48 40.23 -25.10
CA LYS A 293 25.96 40.34 -26.47
C LYS A 293 24.64 39.59 -26.67
N ASP A 294 24.35 38.61 -25.82
CA ASP A 294 23.26 37.68 -26.03
C ASP A 294 22.26 37.71 -24.87
N TYR A 295 21.01 38.03 -25.19
CA TYR A 295 19.91 38.04 -24.23
C TYR A 295 19.61 36.63 -23.69
N SER A 296 19.97 35.57 -24.43
CA SER A 296 19.86 34.17 -23.99
C SER A 296 20.64 33.91 -22.69
N VAL A 297 21.80 34.57 -22.51
CA VAL A 297 22.63 34.46 -21.31
C VAL A 297 21.86 34.98 -20.10
N LEU A 298 21.31 36.19 -20.19
CA LEU A 298 20.50 36.76 -19.10
C LEU A 298 19.29 35.88 -18.75
N LYS A 299 18.64 35.30 -19.76
CA LYS A 299 17.52 34.37 -19.56
C LYS A 299 17.95 33.11 -18.80
N ALA A 300 19.06 32.49 -19.20
CA ALA A 300 19.56 31.27 -18.57
C ALA A 300 19.98 31.52 -17.10
N TYR A 301 20.64 32.64 -16.84
CA TYR A 301 21.13 33.02 -15.50
C TYR A 301 20.02 33.34 -14.48
N ARG A 302 18.74 33.39 -14.89
CA ARG A 302 17.61 33.46 -13.96
C ARG A 302 17.45 32.20 -13.11
N ASN A 303 17.96 31.05 -13.58
CA ASN A 303 17.89 29.76 -12.89
C ASN A 303 19.25 29.36 -12.29
N TYR A 304 20.02 30.35 -11.83
CA TYR A 304 21.39 30.17 -11.39
C TYR A 304 21.69 31.02 -10.16
N PHE A 305 22.46 30.45 -9.25
CA PHE A 305 23.28 31.22 -8.33
C PHE A 305 24.66 30.56 -8.17
N SER A 306 25.62 31.34 -7.66
CA SER A 306 26.97 30.85 -7.34
C SER A 306 27.27 31.05 -5.87
N ILE A 307 27.92 30.05 -5.27
CA ILE A 307 28.60 30.18 -3.98
C ILE A 307 30.04 30.63 -4.29
N VAL A 308 30.45 31.74 -3.68
CA VAL A 308 31.75 32.38 -3.90
C VAL A 308 32.32 32.89 -2.57
N ALA A 309 33.64 33.04 -2.45
CA ALA A 309 34.21 33.69 -1.28
C ALA A 309 33.81 35.18 -1.24
N SER A 310 33.43 35.66 -0.06
CA SER A 310 32.97 37.04 0.14
C SER A 310 34.04 38.06 -0.23
N ALA A 311 33.61 39.17 -0.83
CA ALA A 311 34.48 40.30 -1.12
C ALA A 311 35.00 40.95 0.18
N PRO A 312 36.23 41.50 0.17
CA PRO A 312 36.77 42.21 1.31
C PRO A 312 36.06 43.56 1.50
N ILE A 313 36.05 44.06 2.74
CA ILE A 313 35.43 45.34 3.11
C ILE A 313 36.54 46.38 3.32
N ASP A 314 36.46 47.52 2.62
CA ASP A 314 37.44 48.63 2.67
C ASP A 314 38.90 48.24 2.34
N PHE A 315 39.07 47.34 1.37
CA PHE A 315 40.38 46.80 0.99
C PHE A 315 41.31 47.81 0.30
N ASP A 316 40.78 48.93 -0.20
CA ASP A 316 41.55 49.96 -0.92
C ASP A 316 42.56 50.68 -0.01
N ASN A 317 42.18 50.94 1.25
CA ASN A 317 43.06 51.56 2.24
C ASN A 317 44.21 50.62 2.62
N PHE A 318 43.88 49.35 2.84
CA PHE A 318 44.87 48.30 3.09
C PHE A 318 45.82 48.12 1.89
N THR A 319 45.29 48.14 0.67
CA THR A 319 46.07 48.09 -0.58
C THR A 319 47.12 49.19 -0.66
N LYS A 320 46.75 50.43 -0.29
CA LYS A 320 47.69 51.57 -0.27
C LYS A 320 48.82 51.34 0.72
N LEU A 321 48.49 50.92 1.94
CA LEU A 321 49.47 50.63 2.99
C LEU A 321 50.45 49.54 2.56
N ILE A 322 49.96 48.42 2.05
CA ILE A 322 50.84 47.31 1.63
C ILE A 322 51.79 47.70 0.50
N ASN A 323 51.35 48.57 -0.43
CA ASN A 323 52.22 49.07 -1.48
C ASN A 323 53.36 49.96 -0.96
N ASP A 324 53.17 50.68 0.15
CA ASP A 324 54.23 51.41 0.84
C ASP A 324 55.21 50.44 1.52
N TYR A 325 54.69 49.50 2.31
CA TYR A 325 55.51 48.56 3.07
C TYR A 325 56.29 47.56 2.22
N ARG A 326 55.80 47.22 1.02
CA ARG A 326 56.57 46.41 0.06
C ARG A 326 57.86 47.07 -0.39
N GLN A 327 57.91 48.40 -0.41
CA GLN A 327 59.08 49.17 -0.82
C GLN A 327 60.09 49.38 0.32
N LYS A 328 59.72 49.02 1.56
CA LYS A 328 60.59 49.10 2.75
C LYS A 328 61.47 47.86 2.89
N PRO A 329 62.58 47.94 3.64
CA PRO A 329 63.36 46.75 4.02
C PRO A 329 62.50 45.79 4.85
N PRO A 330 62.74 44.46 4.77
CA PRO A 330 63.85 43.79 4.08
C PRO A 330 63.62 43.50 2.58
N PHE A 331 62.44 43.80 2.03
CA PHE A 331 62.06 43.36 0.68
C PHE A 331 62.46 44.33 -0.43
N ASN A 332 62.28 45.64 -0.22
CA ASN A 332 62.61 46.69 -1.20
C ASN A 332 62.06 46.42 -2.61
N PHE A 333 60.82 45.92 -2.70
CA PHE A 333 60.20 45.59 -3.99
C PHE A 333 59.77 46.86 -4.72
N THR A 334 60.40 47.13 -5.87
CA THR A 334 60.04 48.26 -6.73
C THR A 334 58.65 48.07 -7.34
N ASN A 335 57.85 49.14 -7.37
CA ASN A 335 56.60 49.12 -8.11
C ASN A 335 56.89 49.16 -9.63
N PRO A 336 56.52 48.14 -10.41
CA PRO A 336 56.78 48.12 -11.85
C PRO A 336 56.04 49.22 -12.61
N LEU A 337 54.92 49.75 -12.09
CA LEU A 337 54.15 50.82 -12.73
C LEU A 337 54.85 52.18 -12.66
N LEU A 338 55.71 52.38 -11.64
CA LEU A 338 56.58 53.56 -11.52
C LEU A 338 57.61 53.63 -12.66
N MET A 339 58.12 52.49 -13.15
CA MET A 339 59.01 52.45 -14.32
C MET A 339 58.30 52.87 -15.62
N LEU A 340 56.99 52.63 -15.71
CA LEU A 340 56.18 52.97 -16.89
C LEU A 340 55.62 54.42 -16.85
N ARG A 341 55.99 55.24 -15.85
CA ARG A 341 55.42 56.58 -15.59
C ARG A 341 53.89 56.58 -15.45
N VAL A 342 53.31 55.46 -15.04
CA VAL A 342 51.89 55.35 -14.75
C VAL A 342 51.72 55.33 -13.24
N ASN A 343 51.00 56.31 -12.68
CA ASN A 343 50.62 56.29 -11.27
C ASN A 343 49.59 55.17 -11.07
N GLY A 344 50.04 54.03 -10.55
CA GLY A 344 49.18 52.90 -10.25
C GLY A 344 49.70 52.07 -9.08
N LEU A 345 48.78 51.54 -8.28
CA LEU A 345 49.07 50.62 -7.19
C LEU A 345 49.08 49.19 -7.72
N VAL A 346 49.98 48.34 -7.20
CA VAL A 346 49.90 46.90 -7.46
C VAL A 346 48.71 46.37 -6.68
N GLN A 347 47.79 45.71 -7.39
CA GLN A 347 46.63 45.08 -6.79
C GLN A 347 47.08 43.92 -5.88
N ILE A 348 46.66 43.97 -4.62
CA ILE A 348 46.92 42.91 -3.64
C ILE A 348 45.85 41.82 -3.76
N VAL A 349 46.17 40.66 -3.19
CA VAL A 349 45.31 39.47 -3.21
C VAL A 349 44.83 39.14 -1.80
N PRO A 350 43.76 38.34 -1.63
CA PRO A 350 43.31 37.81 -0.35
C PRO A 350 44.40 37.32 0.60
N GLU A 351 45.39 36.62 0.05
CA GLU A 351 46.50 36.04 0.80
C GLU A 351 47.35 37.08 1.52
N THR A 352 47.33 38.34 1.07
CA THR A 352 47.95 39.47 1.78
C THR A 352 47.31 39.69 3.15
N ALA A 353 45.98 39.62 3.24
CA ALA A 353 45.26 39.75 4.51
C ALA A 353 45.50 38.52 5.40
N TYR A 354 45.48 37.32 4.83
CA TYR A 354 45.76 36.10 5.60
C TYR A 354 47.18 36.08 6.19
N LEU A 355 48.17 36.62 5.48
CA LEU A 355 49.54 36.78 5.98
C LEU A 355 49.60 37.79 7.15
N TYR A 356 48.96 38.95 6.99
CA TYR A 356 48.84 39.95 8.06
C TYR A 356 48.17 39.35 9.31
N ASP A 357 47.04 38.67 9.12
CA ASP A 357 46.27 38.04 10.20
C ASP A 357 47.09 36.95 10.91
N ALA A 358 47.91 36.20 10.19
CA ALA A 358 48.71 35.11 10.78
C ALA A 358 49.70 35.62 11.83
N VAL A 359 50.29 36.80 11.60
CA VAL A 359 51.22 37.45 12.53
C VAL A 359 50.48 37.94 13.78
N HIS A 360 49.30 38.56 13.62
CA HIS A 360 48.50 39.03 14.76
C HIS A 360 47.88 37.88 15.58
N LEU A 361 47.51 36.77 14.93
CA LEU A 361 47.09 35.57 15.66
C LEU A 361 48.25 34.98 16.49
N TYR A 362 49.46 34.97 15.95
CA TYR A 362 50.64 34.59 16.72
C TYR A 362 50.85 35.53 17.92
N GLU A 363 50.84 36.86 17.70
CA GLU A 363 50.93 37.88 18.76
C GLU A 363 49.92 37.60 19.88
N MET A 364 48.65 37.38 19.52
CA MET A 364 47.59 37.13 20.48
C MET A 364 47.87 35.90 21.35
N THR A 365 48.35 34.79 20.75
CA THR A 365 48.70 33.58 21.51
C THR A 365 49.95 33.77 22.36
N LEU A 366 50.92 34.54 21.87
CA LEU A 366 52.14 34.88 22.59
C LEU A 366 51.82 35.72 23.83
N LEU A 367 51.05 36.80 23.68
CA LEU A 367 50.61 37.64 24.79
C LEU A 367 49.81 36.85 25.82
N ARG A 368 48.97 35.91 25.37
CA ARG A 368 48.23 35.01 26.26
C ARG A 368 49.15 34.08 27.04
N ALA A 369 50.14 33.47 26.38
CA ALA A 369 51.12 32.60 27.03
C ALA A 369 51.94 33.37 28.08
N LEU A 370 52.42 34.57 27.74
CA LEU A 370 53.15 35.46 28.66
C LEU A 370 52.29 35.86 29.87
N LYS A 371 51.03 36.24 29.64
CA LYS A 371 50.09 36.63 30.70
C LYS A 371 49.75 35.47 31.64
N GLU A 372 49.57 34.27 31.10
CA GLU A 372 49.26 33.05 31.87
C GLU A 372 50.51 32.36 32.44
N ASN A 373 51.71 32.95 32.25
CA ASN A 373 52.99 32.42 32.69
C ASN A 373 53.26 30.98 32.19
N ARG A 374 52.84 30.72 30.95
CA ARG A 374 53.09 29.48 30.21
C ARG A 374 54.31 29.63 29.30
N ASP A 375 54.84 28.51 28.81
CA ASP A 375 55.98 28.54 27.89
C ASP A 375 55.57 29.07 26.50
N PRO A 376 56.08 30.24 26.06
CA PRO A 376 55.80 30.82 24.74
C PRO A 376 56.47 30.07 23.58
N ARG A 377 57.25 29.02 23.86
CA ARG A 377 57.88 28.15 22.85
C ARG A 377 57.13 26.83 22.64
N ASN A 378 56.06 26.57 23.40
CA ASN A 378 55.27 25.35 23.26
C ASN A 378 54.23 25.50 22.13
N GLY A 379 54.61 25.10 20.91
CA GLY A 379 53.78 25.29 19.72
C GLY A 379 52.40 24.65 19.79
N ARG A 380 52.26 23.49 20.44
CA ARG A 380 50.96 22.83 20.61
C ARG A 380 50.00 23.65 21.46
N GLU A 381 50.49 24.22 22.56
CA GLU A 381 49.66 25.07 23.42
C GLU A 381 49.30 26.39 22.74
N MET A 382 50.24 26.98 22.00
CA MET A 382 49.99 28.20 21.24
C MET A 382 48.87 28.00 20.21
N VAL A 383 48.90 26.90 19.44
CA VAL A 383 47.83 26.59 18.48
C VAL A 383 46.52 26.23 19.18
N THR A 384 46.56 25.47 20.28
CA THR A 384 45.34 25.14 21.05
C THR A 384 44.66 26.40 21.59
N ALA A 385 45.43 27.45 21.91
CA ALA A 385 44.90 28.74 22.36
C ALA A 385 44.15 29.52 21.27
N LEU A 386 44.28 29.14 19.99
CA LEU A 386 43.53 29.69 18.86
C LEU A 386 42.15 29.05 18.69
N HIS A 387 41.90 27.87 19.26
CA HIS A 387 40.63 27.17 19.07
C HIS A 387 39.47 27.96 19.66
N GLY A 388 38.43 28.19 18.86
CA GLY A 388 37.23 28.92 19.27
C GLY A 388 37.40 30.45 19.31
N VAL A 389 38.52 30.98 18.82
CA VAL A 389 38.78 32.43 18.86
C VAL A 389 38.11 33.14 17.68
N HIS A 390 37.53 34.31 17.97
CA HIS A 390 37.07 35.23 16.94
C HIS A 390 38.05 36.40 16.82
N TYR A 391 38.44 36.75 15.60
CA TYR A 391 39.30 37.90 15.34
C TYR A 391 38.80 38.73 14.16
N ARG A 392 39.16 40.02 14.13
CA ARG A 392 38.84 40.90 13.00
C ARG A 392 39.96 40.79 11.97
N SER A 393 39.65 40.20 10.81
CA SER A 393 40.61 40.05 9.72
C SER A 393 40.87 41.38 9.01
N ALA A 394 42.06 41.53 8.42
CA ALA A 394 42.36 42.59 7.46
C ALA A 394 41.44 42.57 6.21
N MET A 395 40.71 41.47 5.99
CA MET A 395 39.60 41.42 5.03
C MET A 395 38.39 42.28 5.40
N GLY A 396 38.35 42.81 6.63
CA GLY A 396 37.34 43.75 7.12
C GLY A 396 36.14 43.09 7.82
N TYR A 397 36.12 41.77 7.97
CA TYR A 397 35.07 41.02 8.68
C TYR A 397 35.63 40.14 9.81
N MET A 398 34.73 39.70 10.70
CA MET A 398 35.07 38.76 11.78
C MET A 398 35.26 37.36 11.23
N VAL A 399 36.33 36.69 11.64
CA VAL A 399 36.67 35.30 11.30
C VAL A 399 36.68 34.48 12.59
N TYR A 400 36.15 33.26 12.52
CA TYR A 400 36.19 32.28 13.60
C TYR A 400 37.27 31.24 13.32
N MET A 401 38.09 30.93 14.33
CA MET A 401 39.03 29.82 14.31
C MET A 401 38.35 28.60 14.90
N ASP A 402 38.19 27.55 14.09
CA ASP A 402 37.49 26.35 14.53
C ASP A 402 38.31 25.49 15.50
N GLU A 403 37.71 24.38 15.93
CA GLU A 403 38.29 23.48 16.92
C GLU A 403 39.54 22.73 16.38
N ASN A 404 39.80 22.83 15.08
CA ASN A 404 41.00 22.35 14.40
C ASN A 404 41.93 23.51 14.02
N GLY A 405 41.83 24.68 14.63
CA GLY A 405 42.73 25.80 14.32
C GLY A 405 42.68 26.24 12.86
N ASP A 406 41.56 26.00 12.18
CA ASP A 406 41.30 26.43 10.82
C ASP A 406 40.37 27.65 10.83
N ALA A 407 40.73 28.68 10.07
CA ALA A 407 39.83 29.80 9.83
C ALA A 407 38.57 29.36 9.09
N GLU A 408 37.39 29.71 9.61
CA GLU A 408 36.13 29.54 8.89
C GLU A 408 36.04 30.51 7.70
N GLY A 409 35.65 29.98 6.54
CA GLY A 409 35.54 30.76 5.32
C GLY A 409 34.26 31.59 5.28
N ASN A 410 34.42 32.87 4.94
CA ASN A 410 33.29 33.76 4.69
C ASN A 410 32.87 33.63 3.22
N TYR A 411 31.72 33.01 2.98
CA TYR A 411 31.14 32.82 1.66
C TYR A 411 29.88 33.68 1.48
N THR A 412 29.51 33.92 0.23
CA THR A 412 28.27 34.61 -0.14
C THR A 412 27.63 33.93 -1.33
N LEU A 413 26.31 34.02 -1.41
CA LEU A 413 25.53 33.54 -2.54
C LEU A 413 25.29 34.72 -3.49
N ILE A 414 25.72 34.59 -4.73
CA ILE A 414 25.50 35.60 -5.77
C ILE A 414 24.52 35.09 -6.83
N ALA A 415 23.59 35.94 -7.26
CA ALA A 415 22.62 35.61 -8.30
C ALA A 415 22.39 36.80 -9.23
N LEU A 416 21.74 36.53 -10.37
CA LEU A 416 21.43 37.55 -11.36
C LEU A 416 20.52 38.61 -10.75
N ASP A 417 20.95 39.87 -10.84
CA ASP A 417 20.16 41.03 -10.44
C ASP A 417 20.52 42.23 -11.34
N ASN A 418 19.70 43.26 -11.32
CA ASN A 418 19.89 44.49 -12.08
C ASN A 418 19.93 45.70 -11.13
N GLN A 419 21.12 46.28 -10.95
CA GLN A 419 21.27 47.48 -10.14
C GLN A 419 21.25 48.73 -11.02
N THR A 420 20.51 49.76 -10.61
CA THR A 420 20.35 51.03 -11.35
C THR A 420 21.66 51.68 -11.80
N ASN A 421 22.73 51.56 -11.00
CA ASN A 421 24.02 52.19 -11.28
C ASN A 421 25.06 51.26 -11.94
N LYS A 422 24.90 49.94 -11.82
CA LYS A 422 25.91 48.94 -12.28
C LYS A 422 25.37 48.01 -13.38
N GLY A 423 24.09 48.07 -13.70
CA GLY A 423 23.44 47.22 -14.69
C GLY A 423 23.27 45.77 -14.25
N TYR A 424 23.08 44.89 -15.23
CA TYR A 424 22.96 43.44 -15.02
C TYR A 424 24.31 42.83 -14.61
N GLY A 425 24.26 42.01 -13.56
CA GLY A 425 25.43 41.33 -13.02
C GLY A 425 25.02 40.27 -12.01
N LEU A 426 25.99 39.53 -11.49
CA LEU A 426 25.76 38.67 -10.33
C LEU A 426 26.05 39.46 -9.05
N TYR A 427 25.08 39.55 -8.15
CA TYR A 427 25.17 40.33 -6.92
C TYR A 427 24.87 39.47 -5.69
N PRO A 428 25.44 39.81 -4.51
CA PRO A 428 25.17 39.09 -3.26
C PRO A 428 23.68 39.14 -2.87
N ILE A 429 23.07 37.96 -2.78
CA ILE A 429 21.68 37.76 -2.36
C ILE A 429 21.57 37.11 -0.98
N ALA A 430 22.62 36.41 -0.52
CA ALA A 430 22.65 35.74 0.78
C ALA A 430 24.06 35.67 1.36
N TYR A 431 24.15 35.52 2.68
CA TYR A 431 25.41 35.34 3.41
C TYR A 431 25.30 34.16 4.35
N PHE A 432 26.43 33.51 4.60
CA PHE A 432 26.56 32.46 5.60
C PHE A 432 26.96 33.09 6.94
N VAL A 433 26.20 32.83 8.01
CA VAL A 433 26.39 33.51 9.31
C VAL A 433 26.31 32.51 10.45
N GLY A 434 27.42 32.31 11.17
CA GLY A 434 27.48 31.42 12.32
C GLY A 434 27.12 29.97 11.99
N LYS A 435 27.05 29.12 13.03
CA LYS A 435 26.65 27.71 12.91
C LYS A 435 25.14 27.56 13.10
N GLU A 436 24.53 26.61 12.39
CA GLU A 436 23.13 26.21 12.58
C GLU A 436 22.96 25.40 13.88
N GLU A 437 21.87 25.61 14.63
CA GLU A 437 21.65 24.92 15.90
C GLU A 437 21.60 23.40 15.72
N GLY A 438 22.45 22.67 16.47
CA GLY A 438 22.53 21.21 16.37
C GLY A 438 23.31 20.69 15.16
N SER A 439 23.99 21.55 14.41
CA SER A 439 24.74 21.19 13.21
C SER A 439 26.08 21.94 13.13
N ASN A 440 27.08 21.35 12.46
CA ASN A 440 28.35 22.02 12.15
C ASN A 440 28.29 22.80 10.81
N LEU A 441 27.09 23.00 10.27
CA LEU A 441 26.86 23.70 9.00
C LEU A 441 26.61 25.19 9.22
N PRO A 442 27.08 26.07 8.31
CA PRO A 442 26.82 27.49 8.41
C PRO A 442 25.36 27.84 8.08
N LYS A 443 24.77 28.75 8.84
CA LYS A 443 23.38 29.17 8.58
C LYS A 443 23.30 30.14 7.39
N LEU A 444 22.50 29.78 6.38
CA LEU A 444 22.23 30.65 5.23
C LEU A 444 21.22 31.75 5.60
N ARG A 445 21.58 33.02 5.42
CA ARG A 445 20.71 34.17 5.63
C ARG A 445 20.52 34.94 4.33
N LEU A 446 19.29 34.95 3.83
CA LEU A 446 18.89 35.73 2.65
C LEU A 446 18.87 37.23 2.99
N LYS A 447 19.56 38.03 2.17
CA LYS A 447 19.52 39.50 2.19
C LYS A 447 18.41 40.03 1.28
N ARG A 448 18.17 39.31 0.18
CA ARG A 448 17.18 39.61 -0.85
C ARG A 448 16.40 38.34 -1.19
N GLU A 449 15.16 38.51 -1.61
CA GLU A 449 14.37 37.40 -2.13
C GLU A 449 14.94 36.93 -3.48
N ILE A 450 14.94 35.62 -3.69
CA ILE A 450 15.38 35.01 -4.94
C ILE A 450 14.22 35.09 -5.93
N SER A 451 14.48 35.67 -7.11
CA SER A 451 13.49 35.72 -8.19
C SER A 451 13.40 34.37 -8.90
N TRP A 452 12.53 33.49 -8.41
CA TRP A 452 12.24 32.21 -9.07
C TRP A 452 11.46 32.42 -10.38
N VAL A 453 11.74 31.59 -11.39
CA VAL A 453 11.00 31.61 -12.67
C VAL A 453 9.62 30.95 -12.53
N GLY A 454 9.51 29.93 -11.68
CA GLY A 454 8.24 29.30 -11.30
C GLY A 454 7.66 29.86 -9.99
N ASP A 455 6.70 29.15 -9.40
CA ASP A 455 5.99 29.54 -8.17
C ASP A 455 6.84 29.44 -6.87
N GLY A 456 8.14 29.14 -6.99
CA GLY A 456 9.06 28.94 -5.88
C GLY A 456 10.34 28.19 -6.29
N PRO A 457 11.16 27.74 -5.31
CA PRO A 457 12.32 26.90 -5.61
C PRO A 457 11.88 25.59 -6.29
N PRO A 458 12.57 25.14 -7.35
CA PRO A 458 12.25 23.87 -7.99
C PRO A 458 12.40 22.71 -7.02
N ILE A 459 11.57 21.68 -7.17
CA ILE A 459 11.70 20.44 -6.41
C ILE A 459 12.85 19.59 -6.98
N SER A 460 13.66 18.98 -6.10
CA SER A 460 14.78 18.15 -6.54
C SER A 460 14.33 16.90 -7.30
N GLU A 461 13.15 16.38 -7.00
CA GLU A 461 12.55 15.22 -7.64
C GLU A 461 11.08 15.50 -7.94
N PRO A 462 10.58 15.19 -9.16
CA PRO A 462 9.16 15.31 -9.48
C PRO A 462 8.27 14.52 -8.51
N TYR A 463 7.03 14.95 -8.30
CA TYR A 463 6.09 14.27 -7.37
C TYR A 463 5.92 12.77 -7.66
N CYS A 464 5.92 12.39 -8.94
CA CYS A 464 5.80 10.99 -9.36
C CYS A 464 7.14 10.22 -9.40
N GLY A 465 8.26 10.80 -8.96
CA GLY A 465 9.59 10.25 -9.24
C GLY A 465 10.02 10.51 -10.68
N TYR A 466 11.29 10.24 -11.01
CA TYR A 466 11.82 10.53 -12.36
C TYR A 466 11.26 9.59 -13.44
N HIS A 467 10.84 8.38 -13.05
CA HIS A 467 10.29 7.35 -13.94
C HIS A 467 8.82 7.05 -13.65
N GLY A 468 8.14 7.84 -12.83
CA GLY A 468 6.74 7.61 -12.45
C GLY A 468 6.56 6.59 -11.32
N GLU A 469 7.65 6.17 -10.65
CA GLU A 469 7.67 5.15 -9.62
C GLU A 469 6.89 5.51 -8.35
N LYS A 470 6.74 6.80 -8.02
CA LYS A 470 5.97 7.24 -6.83
C LYS A 470 4.48 7.39 -7.11
N CYS A 471 4.08 7.52 -8.38
CA CYS A 471 2.69 7.57 -8.77
C CYS A 471 2.18 6.16 -9.04
N LYS A 472 1.43 5.60 -8.08
CA LYS A 472 0.78 4.30 -8.25
C LYS A 472 -0.14 4.33 -9.47
N SER A 473 0.26 3.59 -10.51
CA SER A 473 -0.56 3.36 -11.68
C SER A 473 -1.50 2.19 -11.39
N TYR A 474 -2.78 2.48 -11.14
CA TYR A 474 -3.84 1.48 -10.97
C TYR A 474 -4.15 0.70 -12.27
N THR A 475 -3.37 0.88 -13.32
CA THR A 475 -3.60 0.27 -14.64
C THR A 475 -3.63 -1.25 -14.56
N ILE A 476 -2.77 -1.89 -13.76
CA ILE A 476 -2.79 -3.35 -13.57
C ILE A 476 -3.99 -3.80 -12.75
N GLU A 477 -4.38 -3.01 -11.73
CA GLU A 477 -5.55 -3.32 -10.88
C GLU A 477 -6.87 -3.15 -11.66
N ILE A 478 -6.97 -2.14 -12.52
CA ILE A 478 -8.13 -1.89 -13.39
C ILE A 478 -8.21 -2.96 -14.49
N ILE A 479 -7.09 -3.30 -15.13
CA ILE A 479 -7.05 -4.41 -16.11
C ILE A 479 -7.39 -5.73 -15.42
N GLY A 480 -6.87 -5.97 -14.22
CA GLY A 480 -7.20 -7.15 -13.41
C GLY A 480 -8.69 -7.20 -13.01
N GLY A 481 -9.28 -6.05 -12.66
CA GLY A 481 -10.70 -5.94 -12.35
C GLY A 481 -11.61 -6.16 -13.56
N ILE A 482 -11.25 -5.61 -14.71
CA ILE A 482 -12.00 -5.79 -15.97
C ILE A 482 -11.86 -7.24 -16.47
N ALA A 483 -10.65 -7.80 -16.45
CA ALA A 483 -10.40 -9.19 -16.83
C ALA A 483 -11.09 -10.18 -15.88
N GLY A 484 -11.04 -9.92 -14.56
CA GLY A 484 -11.74 -10.70 -13.55
C GLY A 484 -13.26 -10.62 -13.69
N GLY A 485 -13.80 -9.42 -13.95
CA GLY A 485 -15.22 -9.21 -14.21
C GLY A 485 -15.71 -9.95 -15.48
N LEU A 486 -14.96 -9.85 -16.58
CA LEU A 486 -15.25 -10.57 -17.82
C LEU A 486 -15.19 -12.10 -17.63
N LEU A 487 -14.19 -12.61 -16.91
CA LEU A 487 -14.07 -14.03 -16.59
C LEU A 487 -15.28 -14.52 -15.77
N LEU A 488 -15.70 -13.74 -14.78
CA LEU A 488 -16.83 -14.07 -13.90
C LEU A 488 -18.15 -14.08 -14.69
N ILE A 489 -18.34 -13.11 -15.60
CA ILE A 489 -19.49 -13.08 -16.52
C ILE A 489 -19.47 -14.31 -17.45
N ILE A 490 -18.32 -14.68 -18.02
CA ILE A 490 -18.20 -15.88 -18.87
C ILE A 490 -18.52 -17.15 -18.07
N ILE A 491 -18.03 -17.28 -16.84
CA ILE A 491 -18.35 -18.41 -15.96
C ILE A 491 -19.85 -18.48 -15.68
N VAL A 492 -20.51 -17.36 -15.38
CA VAL A 492 -21.96 -17.32 -15.18
C VAL A 492 -22.72 -17.68 -16.45
N VAL A 493 -22.32 -17.14 -17.60
CA VAL A 493 -22.92 -17.41 -18.92
C VAL A 493 -22.71 -18.85 -19.37
N LEU A 494 -21.66 -19.55 -18.92
CA LEU A 494 -21.45 -20.98 -19.18
C LEU A 494 -22.14 -21.88 -18.13
N LEU A 495 -22.23 -21.45 -16.87
CA LEU A 495 -22.89 -22.19 -15.80
C LEU A 495 -24.40 -22.25 -15.97
N VAL A 496 -25.05 -21.20 -16.47
CA VAL A 496 -26.51 -21.18 -16.71
C VAL A 496 -26.94 -22.24 -17.74
N PRO A 497 -26.35 -22.32 -18.96
CA PRO A 497 -26.68 -23.38 -19.91
C PRO A 497 -26.20 -24.75 -19.44
N TYR A 498 -25.05 -24.87 -18.76
CA TYR A 498 -24.62 -26.16 -18.17
C TYR A 498 -25.61 -26.66 -17.12
N ARG A 499 -26.09 -25.78 -16.23
CA ARG A 499 -27.10 -26.09 -15.23
C ARG A 499 -28.39 -26.51 -15.93
N ASN A 500 -28.89 -25.73 -16.90
CA ASN A 500 -30.09 -26.07 -17.64
C ASN A 500 -29.97 -27.41 -18.39
N TRP A 501 -28.83 -27.67 -19.03
CA TRP A 501 -28.55 -28.92 -19.71
C TRP A 501 -28.53 -30.12 -18.76
N LYS A 502 -27.90 -29.97 -17.58
CA LYS A 502 -27.90 -30.99 -16.53
C LYS A 502 -29.30 -31.28 -15.99
N TYR A 503 -30.13 -30.24 -15.78
CA TYR A 503 -31.52 -30.41 -15.35
C TYR A 503 -32.38 -31.14 -16.40
N GLU A 504 -32.18 -30.86 -17.69
CA GLU A 504 -32.90 -31.56 -18.77
C GLU A 504 -32.48 -33.05 -18.84
N GLN A 505 -31.19 -33.38 -18.67
CA GLN A 505 -30.76 -34.79 -18.60
C GLN A 505 -31.39 -35.56 -17.44
N GLU A 506 -31.55 -34.95 -16.27
CA GLU A 506 -32.21 -35.63 -15.14
C GLU A 506 -33.71 -35.87 -15.37
N LEU A 507 -34.37 -35.00 -16.16
CA LEU A 507 -35.79 -35.12 -16.50
C LEU A 507 -36.07 -36.25 -17.50
N ASP A 508 -35.12 -36.53 -18.39
CA ASP A 508 -35.20 -37.61 -19.37
C ASP A 508 -34.77 -38.98 -18.85
N SER A 509 -34.34 -39.09 -17.59
CA SER A 509 -33.89 -40.36 -16.98
C SER A 509 -34.98 -41.44 -16.82
N LEU A 510 -36.26 -41.17 -17.15
CA LEU A 510 -37.41 -42.10 -17.20
C LEU A 510 -37.50 -43.12 -16.03
N LEU A 511 -36.96 -42.81 -14.85
CA LEU A 511 -36.87 -43.73 -13.70
C LEU A 511 -38.24 -44.14 -13.12
N TRP A 512 -39.29 -43.41 -13.47
CA TRP A 512 -40.68 -43.70 -13.14
C TRP A 512 -41.37 -44.64 -14.15
N LYS A 513 -40.80 -44.83 -15.34
CA LYS A 513 -41.43 -45.63 -16.41
C LYS A 513 -41.29 -47.11 -16.10
N VAL A 514 -42.42 -47.80 -16.07
CA VAL A 514 -42.50 -49.26 -15.88
C VAL A 514 -43.04 -49.87 -17.18
N ASN A 515 -42.33 -50.84 -17.73
CA ASN A 515 -42.83 -51.59 -18.89
C ASN A 515 -43.85 -52.61 -18.42
N TYR A 516 -44.98 -52.73 -19.12
CA TYR A 516 -46.03 -53.69 -18.74
C TYR A 516 -45.53 -55.14 -18.71
N LYS A 517 -44.60 -55.50 -19.62
CA LYS A 517 -44.00 -56.84 -19.71
C LYS A 517 -43.24 -57.26 -18.45
N ASP A 518 -42.78 -56.31 -17.65
CA ASP A 518 -42.05 -56.59 -16.41
C ASP A 518 -43.02 -56.85 -15.23
N ILE A 519 -44.31 -56.62 -15.42
CA ILE A 519 -45.35 -56.80 -14.43
C ILE A 519 -46.01 -58.16 -14.64
N GLN A 520 -45.84 -59.07 -13.68
CA GLN A 520 -46.53 -60.36 -13.68
C GLN A 520 -47.86 -60.22 -12.93
N ILE A 521 -48.96 -60.13 -13.68
CA ILE A 521 -50.32 -60.11 -13.13
C ILE A 521 -50.84 -61.55 -13.11
N LYS A 522 -51.26 -62.03 -11.94
CA LYS A 522 -52.06 -63.25 -11.84
C LYS A 522 -53.52 -62.84 -12.03
N GLU A 523 -54.07 -63.08 -13.21
CA GLU A 523 -55.53 -62.99 -13.39
C GLU A 523 -56.17 -64.13 -12.60
N ALA A 524 -57.04 -63.80 -11.66
CA ALA A 524 -58.02 -64.76 -11.16
C ALA A 524 -58.92 -65.07 -12.37
N LYS A 525 -58.75 -66.26 -12.96
CA LYS A 525 -59.64 -66.73 -14.00
C LYS A 525 -61.00 -66.96 -13.37
N ASP A 526 -61.96 -66.12 -13.72
CA ASP A 526 -63.35 -66.53 -13.75
C ASP A 526 -63.44 -67.68 -14.77
N GLU A 527 -63.75 -68.87 -14.28
CA GLU A 527 -64.10 -70.00 -15.13
C GLU A 527 -65.42 -69.68 -15.83
N ASN A 528 -65.35 -69.29 -17.12
CA ASN A 528 -66.26 -69.81 -18.13
C ASN A 528 -65.81 -69.46 -19.55
N GLY A 529 -65.55 -70.50 -20.33
CA GLY A 529 -66.02 -70.53 -21.72
C GLY A 529 -65.03 -70.20 -22.82
N THR A 530 -64.44 -71.28 -23.36
CA THR A 530 -64.21 -71.52 -24.79
C THR A 530 -63.02 -70.83 -25.51
N SER A 531 -61.98 -71.66 -25.62
CA SER A 531 -61.06 -71.87 -26.73
C SER A 531 -61.58 -71.55 -28.13
N ASN A 532 -60.72 -70.93 -28.94
CA ASN A 532 -60.10 -71.52 -30.14
C ASN A 532 -58.92 -70.61 -30.55
N GLU A 533 -57.68 -71.08 -30.44
CA GLU A 533 -56.93 -71.73 -31.54
C GLU A 533 -56.59 -70.71 -32.65
N ILE A 534 -55.36 -70.51 -33.15
CA ILE A 534 -54.27 -71.45 -33.49
C ILE A 534 -53.05 -70.56 -33.86
N SER A 535 -51.89 -70.74 -33.20
CA SER A 535 -50.63 -71.31 -33.75
C SER A 535 -49.80 -70.32 -34.63
N VAL A 536 -48.46 -70.25 -34.71
CA VAL A 536 -47.30 -71.15 -34.55
C VAL A 536 -46.07 -70.24 -34.25
N LYS A 537 -45.37 -70.35 -33.11
CA LYS A 537 -44.04 -70.99 -32.89
C LYS A 537 -42.95 -70.68 -33.93
N CYS A 538 -41.80 -70.08 -33.58
CA CYS A 538 -40.55 -70.67 -33.04
C CYS A 538 -39.48 -69.54 -33.08
N ASN A 539 -38.36 -69.45 -32.35
CA ASN A 539 -37.54 -70.34 -31.52
C ASN A 539 -36.50 -69.46 -30.79
N SER A 540 -36.10 -69.78 -29.55
CA SER A 540 -34.70 -69.96 -29.11
C SER A 540 -34.45 -69.71 -27.61
N LYS A 541 -34.08 -70.82 -26.93
CA LYS A 541 -32.98 -71.01 -25.97
C LYS A 541 -32.97 -70.16 -24.67
N THR A 542 -33.38 -70.75 -23.54
CA THR A 542 -32.52 -71.24 -22.41
C THR A 542 -31.71 -70.12 -21.71
N SER A 543 -31.81 -69.83 -20.41
CA SER A 543 -31.89 -70.75 -19.27
C SER A 543 -32.55 -70.11 -18.04
N THR A 544 -33.22 -70.98 -17.29
CA THR A 544 -33.53 -70.96 -15.87
C THR A 544 -32.61 -70.10 -14.99
N THR A 545 -33.22 -69.19 -14.23
CA THR A 545 -32.83 -68.90 -12.85
C THR A 545 -34.03 -68.31 -12.13
N GLN A 546 -34.67 -69.12 -11.28
CA GLN A 546 -35.61 -68.61 -10.29
C GLN A 546 -34.83 -67.74 -9.29
N PRO A 547 -35.20 -66.47 -9.04
CA PRO A 547 -34.73 -65.81 -7.85
C PRO A 547 -35.59 -66.28 -6.68
N ILE A 548 -35.03 -67.23 -5.93
CA ILE A 548 -35.40 -67.49 -4.54
C ILE A 548 -35.26 -66.15 -3.81
N VAL A 549 -36.39 -65.50 -3.47
CA VAL A 549 -36.38 -64.40 -2.53
C VAL A 549 -36.13 -65.01 -1.14
N ARG A 550 -34.86 -65.05 -0.76
CA ARG A 550 -34.43 -65.17 0.63
C ARG A 550 -34.94 -63.94 1.39
N THR A 551 -36.07 -64.08 2.08
CA THR A 551 -36.38 -63.28 3.25
C THR A 551 -35.34 -63.59 4.31
N SER A 552 -34.47 -62.62 4.63
CA SER A 552 -33.65 -62.68 5.85
C SER A 552 -34.28 -61.74 6.87
N GLN A 553 -34.79 -62.37 7.94
CA GLN A 553 -35.00 -61.89 9.32
C GLN A 553 -35.99 -60.73 9.47
N VAL A 554 -37.22 -60.94 9.96
CA VAL A 554 -37.55 -61.52 11.26
C VAL A 554 -38.59 -62.65 11.14
N SER A 555 -38.30 -63.77 11.81
CA SER A 555 -39.20 -64.91 12.00
C SER A 555 -40.02 -64.79 13.28
N LEU A 556 -41.17 -65.49 13.31
CA LEU A 556 -42.00 -66.02 14.43
C LEU A 556 -43.43 -65.45 14.44
N SER A 557 -44.52 -66.24 14.45
CA SER A 557 -44.67 -67.70 14.40
C SER A 557 -46.15 -68.12 14.17
N SER A 558 -46.30 -69.21 13.40
CA SER A 558 -47.28 -70.32 13.50
C SER A 558 -48.79 -70.12 13.29
N ASN A 559 -49.28 -70.36 12.06
CA ASN A 559 -50.07 -71.56 11.73
C ASN A 559 -50.24 -71.73 10.20
N PRO A 560 -50.33 -72.98 9.67
CA PRO A 560 -50.35 -73.25 8.25
C PRO A 560 -51.78 -73.47 7.75
N ASP A 561 -52.38 -72.44 7.15
CA ASP A 561 -53.46 -72.66 6.17
C ASP A 561 -53.22 -71.76 4.96
N ALA A 562 -52.79 -72.40 3.87
CA ALA A 562 -52.49 -71.76 2.61
C ALA A 562 -53.75 -71.25 1.89
N ASP A 563 -54.95 -71.62 2.35
CA ASP A 563 -56.23 -71.19 1.79
C ASP A 563 -56.70 -69.80 2.27
N PHE A 564 -56.16 -69.26 3.36
CA PHE A 564 -56.52 -67.91 3.83
C PHE A 564 -55.75 -66.78 3.12
N ARG A 565 -54.79 -67.10 2.23
CA ARG A 565 -53.87 -66.12 1.63
C ARG A 565 -54.38 -65.44 0.36
N TYR A 566 -55.51 -65.89 -0.19
CA TYR A 566 -56.11 -65.33 -1.41
C TYR A 566 -57.50 -64.71 -1.22
N SER A 567 -58.11 -64.83 -0.03
CA SER A 567 -59.45 -64.28 0.27
C SER A 567 -59.48 -62.80 0.67
N MET A 568 -58.32 -62.14 0.81
CA MET A 568 -58.20 -60.72 1.19
C MET A 568 -57.48 -59.89 0.13
N ILE A 569 -57.75 -60.13 -1.16
CA ILE A 569 -57.26 -59.28 -2.24
C ILE A 569 -58.30 -58.18 -2.51
N TYR A 570 -58.02 -56.98 -2.01
CA TYR A 570 -58.91 -55.82 -2.13
C TYR A 570 -58.76 -55.04 -3.45
N THR A 571 -57.70 -55.33 -4.22
CA THR A 571 -57.39 -54.64 -5.48
C THR A 571 -56.52 -55.51 -6.39
N GLN A 572 -56.38 -55.14 -7.67
CA GLN A 572 -55.51 -55.86 -8.59
C GLN A 572 -54.04 -55.75 -8.16
N ILE A 573 -53.38 -56.89 -8.01
CA ILE A 573 -51.97 -57.00 -7.64
C ILE A 573 -51.12 -57.52 -8.78
N GLY A 574 -49.83 -57.17 -8.79
CA GLY A 574 -48.85 -57.84 -9.64
C GLY A 574 -47.44 -57.77 -9.07
N VAL A 575 -46.59 -58.66 -9.56
CA VAL A 575 -45.19 -58.77 -9.15
C VAL A 575 -44.32 -57.98 -10.12
N TYR A 576 -43.57 -57.00 -9.59
CA TYR A 576 -42.58 -56.22 -10.34
C TYR A 576 -41.26 -56.23 -9.57
N LYS A 577 -40.13 -56.50 -10.25
CA LYS A 577 -38.79 -56.62 -9.62
C LYS A 577 -38.75 -57.49 -8.33
N GLY A 578 -39.53 -58.58 -8.32
CA GLY A 578 -39.58 -59.53 -7.21
C GLY A 578 -40.38 -59.08 -5.97
N ARG A 579 -41.12 -57.97 -6.03
CA ARG A 579 -42.01 -57.49 -4.96
C ARG A 579 -43.45 -57.36 -5.45
N ILE A 580 -44.41 -57.49 -4.54
CA ILE A 580 -45.85 -57.36 -4.82
C ILE A 580 -46.24 -55.89 -4.74
N PHE A 581 -46.96 -55.40 -5.75
CA PHE A 581 -47.46 -54.05 -5.84
C PHE A 581 -48.95 -54.04 -6.23
N ALA A 582 -49.64 -52.96 -5.88
CA ALA A 582 -50.99 -52.70 -6.35
C ALA A 582 -50.94 -52.03 -7.74
N ILE A 583 -51.79 -52.51 -8.65
CA ILE A 583 -51.85 -52.05 -10.03
C ILE A 583 -53.20 -51.39 -10.25
N LYS A 584 -53.20 -50.07 -10.44
CA LYS A 584 -54.39 -49.30 -10.77
C LYS A 584 -54.42 -49.06 -12.28
N LYS A 585 -55.26 -49.80 -13.00
CA LYS A 585 -55.47 -49.60 -14.44
C LYS A 585 -56.15 -48.25 -14.69
N ILE A 586 -55.66 -47.51 -15.69
CA ILE A 586 -56.23 -46.24 -16.14
C ILE A 586 -56.77 -46.47 -17.56
N ARG A 587 -58.09 -46.30 -17.73
CA ARG A 587 -58.76 -46.55 -19.00
C ARG A 587 -58.63 -45.34 -19.91
N LYS A 588 -57.62 -45.38 -20.77
CA LYS A 588 -57.33 -44.38 -21.79
C LYS A 588 -56.81 -45.05 -23.06
N LYS A 589 -57.19 -44.52 -24.23
CA LYS A 589 -56.73 -45.02 -25.54
C LYS A 589 -55.23 -44.78 -25.75
N SER A 590 -54.73 -43.64 -25.32
CA SER A 590 -53.31 -43.28 -25.32
C SER A 590 -53.06 -42.16 -24.31
N ILE A 591 -51.81 -42.00 -23.88
CA ILE A 591 -51.36 -40.85 -23.08
C ILE A 591 -50.17 -40.23 -23.80
N GLU A 592 -50.27 -38.93 -24.10
CA GLU A 592 -49.13 -38.14 -24.52
C GLU A 592 -48.39 -37.63 -23.28
N ILE A 593 -47.11 -37.96 -23.16
CA ILE A 593 -46.29 -37.60 -22.00
C ILE A 593 -45.76 -36.17 -22.21
N THR A 594 -46.48 -35.18 -21.68
CA THR A 594 -46.04 -33.77 -21.67
C THR A 594 -44.87 -33.54 -20.70
N ARG A 595 -44.16 -32.42 -20.85
CA ARG A 595 -43.05 -32.04 -19.96
C ARG A 595 -43.52 -31.89 -18.52
N GLU A 596 -44.70 -31.32 -18.33
CA GLU A 596 -45.36 -31.10 -17.05
C GLU A 596 -45.71 -32.44 -16.39
N MET A 597 -46.20 -33.40 -17.19
CA MET A 597 -46.48 -34.77 -16.72
C MET A 597 -45.19 -35.51 -16.31
N LYS A 598 -44.08 -35.37 -17.05
CA LYS A 598 -42.77 -35.93 -16.65
C LYS A 598 -42.31 -35.36 -15.30
N LYS A 599 -42.48 -34.04 -15.08
CA LYS A 599 -42.15 -33.39 -13.81
C LYS A 599 -42.99 -33.95 -12.67
N GLU A 600 -44.31 -34.06 -12.85
CA GLU A 600 -45.21 -34.62 -11.83
C GLU A 600 -44.88 -36.09 -11.51
N LEU A 601 -44.61 -36.92 -12.51
CA LEU A 601 -44.21 -38.32 -12.34
C LEU A 601 -42.88 -38.49 -11.60
N LYS A 602 -41.89 -37.63 -11.88
CA LYS A 602 -40.62 -37.60 -11.15
C LYS A 602 -40.83 -37.19 -9.69
N ILE A 603 -41.59 -36.12 -9.45
CA ILE A 603 -41.93 -35.67 -8.09
C ILE A 603 -42.62 -36.79 -7.31
N MET A 604 -43.62 -37.44 -7.90
CA MET A 604 -44.33 -38.55 -7.26
C MET A 604 -43.41 -39.72 -6.91
N ARG A 605 -42.41 -40.02 -7.76
CA ARG A 605 -41.41 -41.07 -7.53
C ARG A 605 -40.44 -40.75 -6.39
N ASP A 606 -40.10 -39.47 -6.23
CA ASP A 606 -39.14 -38.99 -5.24
C ASP A 606 -39.79 -38.77 -3.86
N LEU A 607 -41.11 -38.60 -3.80
CA LEU A 607 -41.84 -38.46 -2.54
C LEU A 607 -41.82 -39.76 -1.73
N ARG A 608 -41.18 -39.70 -0.55
CA ARG A 608 -41.11 -40.82 0.40
C ARG A 608 -41.46 -40.35 1.80
N HIS A 609 -42.48 -40.96 2.38
CA HIS A 609 -42.90 -40.74 3.76
C HIS A 609 -43.63 -41.99 4.27
N ASP A 610 -43.49 -42.32 5.55
CA ASP A 610 -44.05 -43.56 6.12
C ASP A 610 -45.58 -43.65 6.00
N ASN A 611 -46.26 -42.50 6.07
CA ASN A 611 -47.72 -42.39 5.96
C ASN A 611 -48.23 -42.00 4.55
N LEU A 612 -47.39 -42.08 3.52
CA LEU A 612 -47.83 -41.96 2.12
C LEU A 612 -47.65 -43.30 1.41
N ASN A 613 -48.60 -43.66 0.55
CA ASN A 613 -48.44 -44.83 -0.30
C ASN A 613 -47.44 -44.53 -1.42
N ALA A 614 -46.33 -45.26 -1.45
CA ALA A 614 -45.21 -44.95 -2.33
C ALA A 614 -45.56 -45.22 -3.80
N PHE A 615 -45.31 -44.22 -4.65
CA PHE A 615 -45.43 -44.38 -6.10
C PHE A 615 -44.19 -45.05 -6.67
N ILE A 616 -44.39 -46.20 -7.30
CA ILE A 616 -43.30 -47.02 -7.83
C ILE A 616 -43.02 -46.68 -9.28
N GLY A 617 -44.08 -46.41 -10.04
CA GLY A 617 -43.98 -45.98 -11.42
C GLY A 617 -45.31 -46.08 -12.15
N ALA A 618 -45.28 -45.72 -13.42
CA ALA A 618 -46.43 -45.82 -14.30
C ALA A 618 -46.06 -46.54 -15.60
N CYS A 619 -46.99 -47.35 -16.10
CA CYS A 619 -46.95 -47.88 -17.45
C CYS A 619 -47.82 -46.99 -18.35
N THR A 620 -47.24 -46.56 -19.46
CA THR A 620 -47.88 -45.69 -20.45
C THR A 620 -48.15 -46.40 -21.77
N ASP A 621 -47.93 -47.72 -21.84
CA ASP A 621 -48.01 -48.49 -23.07
C ASP A 621 -49.49 -48.85 -23.35
N PRO A 622 -50.14 -48.33 -24.41
CA PRO A 622 -51.52 -48.71 -24.73
C PRO A 622 -51.62 -50.18 -25.17
N PRO A 623 -52.69 -50.91 -24.83
CA PRO A 623 -53.86 -50.52 -24.04
C PRO A 623 -53.66 -50.67 -22.51
N ASN A 624 -52.46 -51.01 -22.05
CA ASN A 624 -52.16 -51.42 -20.68
C ASN A 624 -51.62 -50.27 -19.82
N ILE A 625 -52.34 -49.16 -19.79
CA ILE A 625 -51.95 -47.99 -18.99
C ILE A 625 -52.29 -48.24 -17.52
N CYS A 626 -51.30 -48.16 -16.64
CA CYS A 626 -51.49 -48.42 -15.22
C CYS A 626 -50.52 -47.66 -14.31
N ILE A 627 -50.95 -47.47 -13.07
CA ILE A 627 -50.15 -46.90 -11.98
C ILE A 627 -49.75 -48.03 -11.04
N VAL A 628 -48.47 -48.08 -10.69
CA VAL A 628 -47.89 -49.09 -9.78
C VAL A 628 -47.54 -48.41 -8.45
N VAL A 629 -48.17 -48.85 -7.36
CA VAL A 629 -47.95 -48.33 -6.00
C VAL A 629 -47.74 -49.48 -5.02
N ASP A 630 -47.20 -49.18 -3.82
CA ASP A 630 -47.06 -50.18 -2.77
C ASP A 630 -48.41 -50.85 -2.43
N TYR A 631 -48.38 -52.18 -2.28
CA TYR A 631 -49.54 -52.96 -1.88
C TYR A 631 -49.73 -52.88 -0.36
N CYS A 632 -50.90 -52.43 0.06
CA CYS A 632 -51.29 -52.36 1.47
C CYS A 632 -52.16 -53.57 1.81
N ALA A 633 -51.58 -54.52 2.56
CA ALA A 633 -52.15 -55.85 2.73
C ALA A 633 -53.44 -55.91 3.58
N ARG A 634 -53.79 -54.85 4.32
CA ARG A 634 -54.98 -54.79 5.18
C ARG A 634 -56.15 -54.03 4.53
N GLY A 635 -56.04 -53.68 3.25
CA GLY A 635 -57.09 -52.95 2.54
C GLY A 635 -57.12 -51.47 2.91
N SER A 636 -58.28 -50.85 2.68
CA SER A 636 -58.56 -49.47 3.06
C SER A 636 -59.16 -49.38 4.46
N LEU A 637 -59.13 -48.19 5.04
CA LEU A 637 -59.75 -47.92 6.32
C LEU A 637 -61.27 -48.15 6.28
N LYS A 638 -61.89 -47.94 5.11
CA LYS A 638 -63.30 -48.30 4.89
C LYS A 638 -63.54 -49.80 5.09
N ASP A 639 -62.69 -50.65 4.51
CA ASP A 639 -62.79 -52.12 4.64
C ASP A 639 -62.60 -52.56 6.10
N ILE A 640 -61.79 -51.84 6.87
CA ILE A 640 -61.56 -52.09 8.30
C ILE A 640 -62.77 -51.66 9.14
N LEU A 641 -63.41 -50.54 8.80
CA LEU A 641 -64.58 -50.03 9.52
C LEU A 641 -65.83 -50.90 9.28
N GLU A 642 -65.97 -51.47 8.08
CA GLU A 642 -67.05 -52.41 7.73
C GLU A 642 -66.87 -53.81 8.35
N ASN A 643 -65.68 -54.12 8.87
CA ASN A 643 -65.38 -55.41 9.48
C ASN A 643 -65.67 -55.39 10.99
N GLU A 644 -66.77 -56.04 11.38
CA GLU A 644 -67.20 -56.14 12.79
C GLU A 644 -66.24 -56.95 13.68
N ASP A 645 -65.42 -57.84 13.11
CA ASP A 645 -64.45 -58.65 13.87
C ASP A 645 -63.26 -57.82 14.40
N ILE A 646 -63.01 -56.64 13.80
CA ILE A 646 -61.91 -55.76 14.20
C ILE A 646 -62.38 -54.81 15.30
N LYS A 647 -61.83 -54.94 16.51
CA LYS A 647 -62.05 -53.99 17.62
C LYS A 647 -61.07 -52.82 17.50
N LEU A 648 -61.60 -51.60 17.50
CA LEU A 648 -60.87 -50.33 17.39
C LEU A 648 -60.99 -49.65 18.74
N ASP A 649 -60.03 -49.87 19.62
CA ASP A 649 -59.97 -49.13 20.88
C ASP A 649 -59.45 -47.70 20.65
N ASN A 650 -59.57 -46.86 21.68
CA ASN A 650 -59.20 -45.44 21.58
C ASN A 650 -57.73 -45.23 21.20
N MET A 651 -56.82 -46.09 21.68
CA MET A 651 -55.39 -45.99 21.40
C MET A 651 -55.07 -46.36 19.95
N PHE A 652 -55.75 -47.38 19.42
CA PHE A 652 -55.61 -47.80 18.04
C PHE A 652 -56.24 -46.81 17.07
N MET A 653 -57.40 -46.24 17.39
CA MET A 653 -57.96 -45.10 16.65
C MET A 653 -57.00 -43.91 16.67
N ALA A 654 -56.38 -43.61 17.81
CA ALA A 654 -55.39 -42.53 17.93
C ALA A 654 -54.16 -42.75 17.03
N SER A 655 -53.72 -44.00 16.84
CA SER A 655 -52.62 -44.30 15.91
C SER A 655 -53.04 -44.08 14.46
N LEU A 656 -54.23 -44.56 14.05
CA LEU A 656 -54.72 -44.38 12.68
C LEU A 656 -54.92 -42.90 12.33
N VAL A 657 -55.62 -42.15 13.19
CA VAL A 657 -55.81 -40.70 13.06
C VAL A 657 -54.45 -39.97 13.05
N GLY A 658 -53.55 -40.40 13.94
CA GLY A 658 -52.21 -39.85 14.05
C GLY A 658 -51.37 -39.99 12.78
N ASP A 659 -51.51 -41.11 12.09
CA ASP A 659 -50.82 -41.40 10.84
C ASP A 659 -51.40 -40.61 9.67
N ILE A 660 -52.73 -40.47 9.59
CA ILE A 660 -53.41 -39.62 8.60
C ILE A 660 -52.92 -38.17 8.72
N ILE A 661 -52.90 -37.62 9.95
CA ILE A 661 -52.44 -36.24 10.19
C ILE A 661 -50.98 -36.05 9.78
N ARG A 662 -50.09 -37.00 10.13
CA ARG A 662 -48.67 -36.94 9.72
C ARG A 662 -48.51 -36.95 8.20
N GLY A 663 -49.24 -37.83 7.52
CA GLY A 663 -49.24 -37.91 6.06
C GLY A 663 -49.75 -36.61 5.41
N MET A 664 -50.81 -36.01 5.95
CA MET A 664 -51.37 -34.76 5.44
C MET A 664 -50.47 -33.54 5.67
N ILE A 665 -49.82 -33.42 6.84
CA ILE A 665 -48.82 -32.36 7.09
C ILE A 665 -47.70 -32.44 6.05
N TYR A 666 -47.13 -33.63 5.86
CA TYR A 666 -46.07 -33.84 4.89
C TYR A 666 -46.54 -33.52 3.46
N LEU A 667 -47.74 -33.96 3.06
CA LEU A 667 -48.27 -33.72 1.73
C LEU A 667 -48.55 -32.23 1.47
N HIS A 668 -49.06 -31.50 2.46
CA HIS A 668 -49.31 -30.06 2.37
C HIS A 668 -48.05 -29.21 2.25
N GLU A 669 -46.95 -29.66 2.86
CA GLU A 669 -45.63 -29.04 2.75
C GLU A 669 -44.85 -29.47 1.49
N SER A 670 -45.30 -30.54 0.83
CA SER A 670 -44.66 -31.05 -0.40
C SER A 670 -45.02 -30.24 -1.64
N VAL A 671 -44.31 -30.50 -2.75
CA VAL A 671 -44.55 -29.86 -4.07
C VAL A 671 -45.98 -30.14 -4.60
N ILE A 672 -46.63 -31.22 -4.16
CA ILE A 672 -48.01 -31.57 -4.55
C ILE A 672 -49.06 -30.68 -3.86
N LYS A 673 -48.72 -30.12 -2.69
CA LYS A 673 -49.48 -29.16 -1.87
C LYS A 673 -50.80 -29.64 -1.27
N TYR A 674 -51.51 -30.60 -1.88
CA TYR A 674 -52.81 -31.07 -1.36
C TYR A 674 -53.16 -32.48 -1.85
N HIS A 675 -54.02 -33.19 -1.11
CA HIS A 675 -54.53 -34.51 -1.48
C HIS A 675 -55.67 -34.40 -2.50
N GLY A 676 -56.70 -33.63 -2.17
CA GLY A 676 -57.84 -33.33 -3.02
C GLY A 676 -58.81 -34.50 -3.23
N SER A 677 -58.69 -35.59 -2.47
CA SER A 677 -59.57 -36.77 -2.56
C SER A 677 -59.50 -37.62 -1.29
N LEU A 678 -59.20 -37.00 -0.14
CA LEU A 678 -59.05 -37.72 1.12
C LEU A 678 -60.38 -38.37 1.53
N SER A 679 -60.36 -39.68 1.78
CA SER A 679 -61.51 -40.47 2.23
C SER A 679 -60.99 -41.74 2.93
N THR A 680 -61.87 -42.46 3.63
CA THR A 680 -61.53 -43.75 4.25
C THR A 680 -61.11 -44.81 3.23
N SER A 681 -61.65 -44.77 2.01
CA SER A 681 -61.21 -45.64 0.91
C SER A 681 -59.80 -45.33 0.40
N ASN A 682 -59.36 -44.07 0.52
CA ASN A 682 -58.02 -43.64 0.10
C ASN A 682 -56.99 -43.68 1.24
N CYS A 683 -57.39 -43.99 2.47
CA CYS A 683 -56.51 -44.28 3.59
C CYS A 683 -56.25 -45.79 3.64
N LEU A 684 -55.12 -46.25 3.08
CA LEU A 684 -54.78 -47.68 3.05
C LEU A 684 -54.00 -48.09 4.29
N VAL A 685 -54.07 -49.37 4.66
CA VAL A 685 -53.37 -49.89 5.85
C VAL A 685 -52.39 -50.98 5.46
N ASP A 686 -51.12 -50.77 5.82
CA ASP A 686 -50.05 -51.72 5.52
C ASP A 686 -50.07 -52.95 6.47
N SER A 687 -49.18 -53.91 6.25
CA SER A 687 -49.09 -55.12 7.08
C SER A 687 -48.72 -54.85 8.55
N ARG A 688 -48.21 -53.65 8.87
CA ARG A 688 -47.80 -53.21 10.20
C ARG A 688 -48.82 -52.27 10.85
N TRP A 689 -50.03 -52.18 10.30
CA TRP A 689 -51.11 -51.30 10.77
C TRP A 689 -50.78 -49.80 10.70
N VAL A 690 -49.90 -49.41 9.77
CA VAL A 690 -49.61 -47.99 9.51
C VAL A 690 -50.52 -47.49 8.39
N VAL A 691 -51.17 -46.34 8.61
CA VAL A 691 -52.00 -45.71 7.56
C VAL A 691 -51.12 -45.04 6.52
N LYS A 692 -51.39 -45.35 5.25
CA LYS A 692 -50.77 -44.79 4.05
C LYS A 692 -51.80 -44.10 3.19
N LEU A 693 -51.69 -42.78 3.05
CA LEU A 693 -52.54 -42.01 2.17
C LEU A 693 -52.25 -42.36 0.72
N SER A 694 -53.30 -42.60 -0.06
CA SER A 694 -53.20 -43.06 -1.45
C SER A 694 -54.05 -42.19 -2.38
N ASP A 695 -53.83 -42.36 -3.69
CA ASP A 695 -54.57 -41.64 -4.74
C ASP A 695 -54.43 -40.10 -4.75
N PHE A 696 -53.41 -39.56 -4.08
CA PHE A 696 -52.98 -38.17 -4.23
C PHE A 696 -52.15 -37.97 -5.51
N GLY A 697 -52.13 -36.73 -6.02
CA GLY A 697 -51.36 -36.35 -7.22
C GLY A 697 -51.75 -37.09 -8.50
N LEU A 698 -50.86 -37.01 -9.50
CA LEU A 698 -51.02 -37.59 -10.85
C LEU A 698 -52.29 -37.07 -11.55
N ARG A 699 -52.56 -35.77 -11.42
CA ARG A 699 -53.83 -35.18 -11.88
C ARG A 699 -53.94 -35.19 -13.39
N GLU A 700 -52.87 -34.77 -14.07
CA GLU A 700 -52.81 -34.76 -15.53
C GLU A 700 -52.83 -36.18 -16.09
N PHE A 701 -52.14 -37.11 -15.42
CA PHE A 701 -52.12 -38.52 -15.80
C PHE A 701 -53.51 -39.17 -15.70
N LYS A 702 -54.32 -38.77 -14.72
CA LYS A 702 -55.69 -39.30 -14.46
C LYS A 702 -56.81 -38.54 -15.20
N ARG A 703 -56.56 -37.32 -15.71
CA ARG A 703 -57.56 -36.48 -16.40
C ARG A 703 -58.18 -37.21 -17.59
N ASP A 704 -59.47 -37.09 -17.87
CA ASP A 704 -60.11 -37.71 -19.06
C ASP A 704 -60.09 -39.25 -19.09
N ALA A 705 -59.87 -39.93 -17.96
CA ALA A 705 -60.02 -41.39 -17.89
C ALA A 705 -61.50 -41.79 -17.97
N GLU A 706 -61.81 -42.78 -18.80
CA GLU A 706 -63.18 -43.31 -18.95
C GLU A 706 -63.60 -44.04 -17.65
N CYS A 707 -64.81 -43.76 -17.16
CA CYS A 707 -65.39 -44.40 -15.97
C CYS A 707 -66.32 -45.55 -16.37
N GLU A 708 -66.24 -46.68 -15.68
CA GLU A 708 -67.26 -47.73 -15.79
C GLU A 708 -68.58 -47.29 -15.12
N PRO A 709 -69.73 -47.85 -15.54
CA PRO A 709 -71.01 -47.64 -14.87
C PRO A 709 -70.96 -47.99 -13.37
N SER A 710 -70.21 -49.02 -12.98
CA SER A 710 -70.03 -49.46 -11.58
C SER A 710 -69.18 -48.49 -10.75
N ASP A 711 -68.35 -47.65 -11.38
CA ASP A 711 -67.50 -46.66 -10.70
C ASP A 711 -68.21 -45.31 -10.49
N VAL A 712 -69.35 -45.08 -11.16
CA VAL A 712 -70.18 -43.87 -10.97
C VAL A 712 -70.64 -43.74 -9.53
N MET A 713 -71.11 -44.84 -8.92
CA MET A 713 -71.53 -44.85 -7.52
C MET A 713 -70.37 -44.59 -6.55
N LYS A 714 -69.17 -45.12 -6.83
CA LYS A 714 -67.96 -44.83 -6.03
C LYS A 714 -67.57 -43.36 -6.12
N LYS A 715 -67.72 -42.75 -7.30
CA LYS A 715 -67.47 -41.32 -7.51
C LYS A 715 -68.41 -40.47 -6.68
N TYR A 716 -69.72 -40.76 -6.66
CA TYR A 716 -70.67 -40.07 -5.78
C TYR A 716 -70.32 -40.21 -4.30
N HIS A 717 -69.93 -41.40 -3.83
CA HIS A 717 -69.49 -41.59 -2.45
C HIS A 717 -68.22 -40.79 -2.12
N GLY A 718 -67.24 -40.74 -3.04
CA GLY A 718 -66.03 -39.93 -2.84
C GLY A 718 -66.31 -38.43 -2.75
N LEU A 719 -67.35 -37.94 -3.43
CA LEU A 719 -67.77 -36.54 -3.35
C LEU A 719 -68.38 -36.16 -1.99
N LEU A 720 -68.86 -37.13 -1.18
CA LEU A 720 -69.39 -36.85 0.16
C LEU A 720 -68.32 -36.30 1.12
N TYR A 721 -67.05 -36.64 0.89
CA TYR A 721 -65.91 -36.13 1.65
C TYR A 721 -65.43 -34.78 1.14
N ARG A 722 -65.88 -34.33 -0.03
CA ARG A 722 -65.44 -33.07 -0.64
C ARG A 722 -66.11 -31.90 0.08
N ALA A 723 -65.32 -30.87 0.35
CA ALA A 723 -65.82 -29.66 0.97
C ALA A 723 -66.89 -28.94 0.13
N PRO A 724 -67.91 -28.32 0.74
CA PRO A 724 -69.05 -27.74 0.04
C PRO A 724 -68.67 -26.66 -0.97
N GLU A 725 -67.68 -25.82 -0.63
CA GLU A 725 -67.18 -24.74 -1.51
C GLU A 725 -66.54 -25.28 -2.79
N LEU A 726 -65.87 -26.43 -2.71
CA LEU A 726 -65.26 -27.08 -3.87
C LEU A 726 -66.32 -27.79 -4.74
N LEU A 727 -67.44 -28.23 -4.16
CA LEU A 727 -68.56 -28.79 -4.89
C LEU A 727 -69.42 -27.73 -5.59
N ARG A 728 -69.47 -26.52 -5.02
CA ARG A 728 -70.28 -25.39 -5.53
C ARG A 728 -69.53 -24.48 -6.50
N SER A 729 -68.21 -24.64 -6.66
CA SER A 729 -67.41 -23.79 -7.55
C SER A 729 -67.91 -23.87 -9.00
N THR A 730 -68.30 -22.73 -9.56
CA THR A 730 -68.85 -22.59 -10.92
C THR A 730 -67.82 -22.01 -11.89
N GLY A 731 -66.66 -22.67 -12.07
CA GLY A 731 -65.75 -22.48 -13.22
C GLY A 731 -65.22 -21.07 -13.58
N LEU A 732 -65.62 -20.01 -12.88
CA LEU A 732 -65.23 -18.62 -13.11
C LEU A 732 -63.90 -18.28 -12.43
N ASP A 733 -63.60 -18.94 -11.30
CA ASP A 733 -62.32 -18.92 -10.61
C ASP A 733 -61.85 -20.37 -10.39
N GLU A 734 -60.71 -20.75 -10.96
CA GLU A 734 -60.10 -22.05 -10.67
C GLU A 734 -59.64 -22.10 -9.20
N PRO A 735 -60.07 -23.10 -8.40
CA PRO A 735 -59.68 -23.19 -7.00
C PRO A 735 -58.16 -23.28 -6.85
N SER A 736 -57.61 -22.44 -5.97
CA SER A 736 -56.19 -22.41 -5.67
C SER A 736 -55.75 -23.63 -4.85
N ALA A 737 -54.45 -23.87 -4.75
CA ALA A 737 -53.92 -24.93 -3.90
C ALA A 737 -54.32 -24.77 -2.42
N ARG A 738 -54.51 -23.53 -1.94
CA ARG A 738 -54.96 -23.23 -0.58
C ARG A 738 -56.39 -23.70 -0.35
N ASP A 739 -57.26 -23.51 -1.33
CA ASP A 739 -58.67 -23.92 -1.25
C ASP A 739 -58.76 -25.45 -1.12
N PHE A 740 -57.95 -26.19 -1.87
CA PHE A 740 -57.86 -27.64 -1.71
C PHE A 740 -57.23 -28.08 -0.38
N GLN A 741 -56.27 -27.33 0.19
CA GLN A 741 -55.73 -27.63 1.52
C GLN A 741 -56.80 -27.48 2.60
N ARG A 742 -57.59 -26.40 2.57
CA ARG A 742 -58.75 -26.22 3.47
C ARG A 742 -59.85 -27.25 3.20
N GLY A 743 -60.00 -27.68 1.95
CA GLY A 743 -60.87 -28.77 1.56
C GLY A 743 -60.44 -30.12 2.14
N ASP A 744 -59.14 -30.42 2.17
CA ASP A 744 -58.62 -31.65 2.78
C ASP A 744 -58.88 -31.71 4.30
N VAL A 745 -58.88 -30.56 4.99
CA VAL A 745 -59.21 -30.47 6.42
C VAL A 745 -60.69 -30.83 6.65
N TYR A 746 -61.59 -30.37 5.77
CA TYR A 746 -62.99 -30.79 5.79
C TYR A 746 -63.11 -32.29 5.53
N SER A 747 -62.43 -32.82 4.51
CA SER A 747 -62.43 -34.25 4.22
C SER A 747 -61.93 -35.08 5.41
N PHE A 748 -60.92 -34.59 6.11
CA PHE A 748 -60.42 -35.22 7.33
C PHE A 748 -61.47 -35.23 8.44
N ALA A 749 -62.29 -34.19 8.60
CA ALA A 749 -63.38 -34.17 9.59
C ALA A 749 -64.40 -35.29 9.32
N ILE A 750 -64.76 -35.52 8.05
CA ILE A 750 -65.66 -36.60 7.65
C ILE A 750 -65.03 -37.96 7.90
N VAL A 751 -63.74 -38.14 7.60
CA VAL A 751 -62.99 -39.37 7.93
C VAL A 751 -62.93 -39.59 9.45
N LEU A 752 -62.73 -38.54 10.22
CA LEU A 752 -62.69 -38.61 11.69
C LEU A 752 -64.06 -38.96 12.27
N TYR A 753 -65.14 -38.40 11.73
CA TYR A 753 -66.52 -38.77 12.07
C TYR A 753 -66.76 -40.27 11.82
N GLU A 754 -66.37 -40.75 10.64
CA GLU A 754 -66.52 -42.16 10.23
C GLU A 754 -65.73 -43.11 11.15
N LEU A 755 -64.52 -42.70 11.56
CA LEU A 755 -63.69 -43.46 12.48
C LEU A 755 -64.27 -43.57 13.89
N GLN A 756 -64.85 -42.48 14.41
CA GLN A 756 -65.45 -42.46 15.75
C GLN A 756 -66.79 -43.21 15.79
N GLY A 757 -67.63 -43.04 14.77
CA GLY A 757 -68.97 -43.64 14.72
C GLY A 757 -69.03 -45.05 14.11
N ARG A 758 -68.02 -45.46 13.31
CA ARG A 758 -68.07 -46.67 12.46
C ARG A 758 -69.34 -46.79 11.61
N HIS A 759 -69.85 -45.67 11.15
CA HIS A 759 -71.00 -45.60 10.24
C HIS A 759 -70.53 -44.88 8.98
N GLY A 760 -71.34 -44.83 7.92
CA GLY A 760 -70.96 -44.10 6.71
C GLY A 760 -70.63 -42.61 6.96
N PRO A 761 -70.13 -41.88 5.95
CA PRO A 761 -69.63 -40.50 6.09
C PRO A 761 -70.67 -39.49 6.61
N PHE A 762 -71.97 -39.82 6.57
CA PHE A 762 -73.07 -39.01 7.10
C PHE A 762 -73.91 -39.77 8.15
N GLY A 763 -73.34 -40.79 8.78
CA GLY A 763 -74.00 -41.61 9.78
C GLY A 763 -75.01 -42.61 9.20
N ILE A 764 -75.88 -43.13 10.05
CA ILE A 764 -77.01 -43.99 9.64
C ILE A 764 -78.08 -43.11 9.01
N THR A 765 -78.33 -43.28 7.70
CA THR A 765 -79.31 -42.49 6.94
C THR A 765 -79.98 -43.33 5.84
N GLN A 766 -81.25 -43.04 5.53
CA GLN A 766 -81.99 -43.66 4.43
C GLN A 766 -81.81 -42.92 3.09
N SER A 767 -81.21 -41.72 3.10
CA SER A 767 -80.97 -40.94 1.89
C SER A 767 -79.82 -41.52 1.05
N SER A 768 -79.99 -41.54 -0.27
CA SER A 768 -78.94 -41.96 -1.19
C SER A 768 -77.79 -40.94 -1.27
N ALA A 769 -76.58 -41.37 -1.64
CA ALA A 769 -75.43 -40.47 -1.78
C ALA A 769 -75.70 -39.24 -2.70
N PRO A 770 -76.40 -39.37 -3.84
CA PRO A 770 -76.78 -38.21 -4.67
C PRO A 770 -77.74 -37.23 -3.97
N GLU A 771 -78.69 -37.72 -3.17
CA GLU A 771 -79.60 -36.86 -2.40
C GLU A 771 -78.86 -36.08 -1.32
N ILE A 772 -77.92 -36.73 -0.64
CA ILE A 772 -77.07 -36.09 0.37
C ILE A 772 -76.20 -35.01 -0.29
N LEU A 773 -75.57 -35.32 -1.42
CA LEU A 773 -74.80 -34.33 -2.17
C LEU A 773 -75.65 -33.15 -2.60
N LYS A 774 -76.88 -33.39 -3.08
CA LYS A 774 -77.81 -32.33 -3.43
C LYS A 774 -78.06 -31.41 -2.23
N LYS A 775 -78.33 -31.96 -1.04
CA LYS A 775 -78.51 -31.18 0.21
C LYS A 775 -77.27 -30.37 0.60
N ILE A 776 -76.06 -30.91 0.40
CA ILE A 776 -74.81 -30.19 0.69
C ILE A 776 -74.59 -29.04 -0.31
N ILE A 777 -74.90 -29.26 -1.58
CA ILE A 777 -74.72 -28.27 -2.66
C ILE A 777 -75.76 -27.16 -2.57
N THR A 778 -77.04 -27.49 -2.36
CA THR A 778 -78.13 -26.52 -2.22
C THR A 778 -78.02 -25.79 -0.89
N ARG A 779 -77.52 -24.55 -0.90
CA ARG A 779 -77.50 -23.70 0.28
C ARG A 779 -78.90 -23.16 0.57
N ASP A 780 -79.50 -23.62 1.66
CA ASP A 780 -80.62 -22.92 2.28
C ASP A 780 -80.05 -21.95 3.32
N THR A 781 -80.27 -20.65 3.15
CA THR A 781 -79.73 -19.62 4.08
C THR A 781 -80.50 -19.57 5.40
N THR A 782 -81.62 -20.28 5.50
CA THR A 782 -82.49 -20.29 6.69
C THR A 782 -82.19 -21.44 7.66
N ASN A 783 -81.49 -22.47 7.20
CA ASN A 783 -81.16 -23.66 8.00
C ASN A 783 -79.64 -23.79 8.21
N PRO A 784 -79.19 -24.41 9.32
CA PRO A 784 -77.77 -24.70 9.50
C PRO A 784 -77.24 -25.60 8.36
N PRO A 785 -75.97 -25.48 7.98
CA PRO A 785 -75.38 -26.32 6.94
C PRO A 785 -75.58 -27.80 7.21
N TYR A 786 -75.97 -28.57 6.18
CA TYR A 786 -76.14 -30.01 6.31
C TYR A 786 -74.80 -30.67 6.66
N ARG A 787 -74.75 -31.36 7.81
CA ARG A 787 -73.57 -32.02 8.37
C ARG A 787 -73.95 -33.39 8.96
N PRO A 788 -72.98 -34.30 9.10
CA PRO A 788 -73.18 -35.54 9.83
C PRO A 788 -73.73 -35.31 11.26
N PRO A 789 -74.72 -36.11 11.70
CA PRO A 789 -75.40 -35.92 12.99
C PRO A 789 -74.49 -36.32 14.17
N LEU A 790 -74.14 -35.35 15.01
CA LEU A 790 -73.24 -35.60 16.15
C LEU A 790 -73.86 -36.44 17.26
N GLU A 791 -75.19 -36.54 17.30
CA GLU A 791 -75.95 -37.34 18.26
C GLU A 791 -75.65 -38.85 18.11
N GLN A 792 -75.15 -39.27 16.95
CA GLN A 792 -74.80 -40.67 16.67
C GLN A 792 -73.40 -41.06 17.20
N LEU A 793 -72.61 -40.10 17.69
CA LEU A 793 -71.27 -40.35 18.22
C LEU A 793 -71.31 -40.63 19.74
N GLU A 794 -71.83 -41.80 20.12
CA GLU A 794 -71.85 -42.22 21.53
C GLU A 794 -70.43 -42.39 22.07
N ASN A 795 -70.12 -41.79 23.23
CA ASN A 795 -68.81 -41.88 23.93
C ASN A 795 -67.61 -41.18 23.26
N THR A 796 -67.83 -40.19 22.38
CA THR A 796 -66.73 -39.38 21.83
C THR A 796 -66.29 -38.29 22.82
N PHE A 797 -64.97 -38.11 23.00
CA PHE A 797 -64.41 -37.05 23.85
C PHE A 797 -64.72 -35.64 23.32
N ASP A 798 -64.99 -34.69 24.23
CA ASP A 798 -65.32 -33.30 23.87
C ASP A 798 -64.27 -32.66 22.95
N PHE A 799 -62.98 -32.86 23.22
CA PHE A 799 -61.92 -32.29 22.40
C PHE A 799 -61.89 -32.84 20.96
N VAL A 800 -62.39 -34.07 20.73
CA VAL A 800 -62.53 -34.66 19.38
C VAL A 800 -63.71 -34.03 18.67
N ARG A 801 -64.84 -33.88 19.38
CA ARG A 801 -66.05 -33.23 18.87
C ARG A 801 -65.79 -31.77 18.49
N ASP A 802 -65.09 -31.01 19.34
CA ASP A 802 -64.72 -29.61 19.07
C ASP A 802 -63.79 -29.50 17.86
N CYS A 803 -62.80 -30.38 17.76
CA CYS A 803 -61.89 -30.41 16.60
C CYS A 803 -62.64 -30.74 15.30
N LEU A 804 -63.61 -31.66 15.35
CA LEU A 804 -64.44 -32.04 14.22
C LEU A 804 -65.31 -30.87 13.76
N LEU A 805 -65.92 -30.14 14.71
CA LEU A 805 -66.72 -28.93 14.46
C LEU A 805 -65.93 -27.82 13.76
N GLU A 806 -64.68 -27.60 14.16
CA GLU A 806 -63.81 -26.60 13.53
C GLU A 806 -63.34 -27.04 12.14
N CYS A 807 -63.00 -28.33 11.97
CA CYS A 807 -62.46 -28.84 10.70
C CYS A 807 -63.49 -28.83 9.55
N TRP A 808 -64.79 -28.99 9.83
CA TRP A 808 -65.85 -28.94 8.80
C TRP A 808 -66.64 -27.64 8.76
N ALA A 809 -66.09 -26.55 9.31
CA ALA A 809 -66.69 -25.22 9.27
C ALA A 809 -67.10 -24.84 7.83
N GLU A 810 -68.26 -24.18 7.68
CA GLU A 810 -68.77 -23.82 6.35
C GLU A 810 -67.81 -22.88 5.60
N ASP A 811 -67.25 -21.90 6.32
CA ASP A 811 -66.20 -21.03 5.80
C ASP A 811 -64.83 -21.73 5.85
N PRO A 812 -64.12 -21.89 4.71
CA PRO A 812 -62.80 -22.51 4.65
C PRO A 812 -61.74 -21.84 5.52
N GLU A 813 -61.83 -20.53 5.74
CA GLU A 813 -60.83 -19.76 6.49
C GLU A 813 -60.88 -20.01 8.00
N ASN A 814 -62.04 -20.43 8.50
CA ASN A 814 -62.22 -20.81 9.90
C ASN A 814 -61.67 -22.21 10.21
N ARG A 815 -61.29 -22.99 9.20
CA ARG A 815 -60.78 -24.35 9.38
C ARG A 815 -59.30 -24.31 9.81
N PRO A 816 -58.90 -25.02 10.88
CA PRO A 816 -57.50 -25.09 11.32
C PRO A 816 -56.61 -25.77 10.27
N ASP A 817 -55.30 -25.53 10.31
CA ASP A 817 -54.35 -26.35 9.53
C ASP A 817 -54.06 -27.70 10.24
N PHE A 818 -53.48 -28.67 9.53
CA PHE A 818 -53.18 -29.98 10.10
C PHE A 818 -52.20 -29.95 11.29
N LYS A 819 -51.39 -28.90 11.47
CA LYS A 819 -50.49 -28.75 12.63
C LYS A 819 -51.29 -28.38 13.88
N ILE A 820 -52.28 -27.50 13.73
CA ILE A 820 -53.23 -27.14 14.80
C ILE A 820 -54.12 -28.34 15.13
N VAL A 821 -54.64 -29.04 14.12
CA VAL A 821 -55.42 -30.29 14.30
C VAL A 821 -54.63 -31.33 15.09
N ARG A 822 -53.34 -31.54 14.76
CA ARG A 822 -52.44 -32.43 15.52
C ARG A 822 -52.34 -32.06 16.99
N ASN A 823 -52.27 -30.75 17.30
CA ASN A 823 -52.15 -30.27 18.68
C ASN A 823 -53.46 -30.47 19.45
N LYS A 824 -54.61 -30.21 18.81
CA LYS A 824 -55.95 -30.41 19.40
C LYS A 824 -56.24 -31.88 19.69
N LEU A 825 -55.84 -32.78 18.79
CA LEU A 825 -56.04 -34.23 18.95
C LEU A 825 -54.92 -34.94 19.70
N ARG A 826 -53.91 -34.22 20.20
CA ARG A 826 -52.81 -34.78 21.00
C ARG A 826 -53.28 -35.57 22.24
N PRO A 827 -54.33 -35.16 22.98
CA PRO A 827 -54.83 -35.92 24.13
C PRO A 827 -55.28 -37.35 23.78
N LEU A 828 -55.72 -37.60 22.54
CA LEU A 828 -56.17 -38.92 22.07
C LEU A 828 -55.09 -40.01 22.20
N ARG A 829 -53.80 -39.64 22.05
CA ARG A 829 -52.66 -40.58 22.16
C ARG A 829 -52.22 -40.85 23.59
N LYS A 830 -52.63 -40.01 24.54
CA LYS A 830 -52.20 -40.15 25.93
C LYS A 830 -52.94 -41.25 26.68
N GLY A 831 -53.90 -41.95 26.01
CA GLY A 831 -54.61 -43.13 26.51
C GLY A 831 -54.82 -43.05 28.01
N MET A 832 -55.82 -42.26 28.43
CA MET A 832 -55.97 -41.75 29.81
C MET A 832 -55.43 -42.67 30.90
#